data_AF-A0A1H0AX53-F1
#
_entry.id   AF-A0A1H0AX53-F1
#
_cell.length_a   1.000
_cell.length_b   1.000
_cell.length_c   1.000
_cell.angle_alpha   90.00
_cell.angle_beta   90.00
_cell.angle_gamma   90.00
#
_symmetry.space_group_name_H-M   'P 1'
#
loop_
_entity.id
_entity.type
_entity.pdbx_description
1 polymer ?
#
loop_
_entity_poly.entity_id
_entity_poly.type
_entity_poly.pdbx_seq_one_letter_code
_entity_poly.pdbx_strand_id
1 'polypeptide(L)'
;DNKRWVAGWSEVKTSPENVGLPWKEQGVYLITGGAGGLGLIFAREITQRVKNATLILTGRSVLTENKQAQLRELEVLGAKVVYRQVDVTQAKAVAELIQNIRAEFGTIHGVIHSAGVTRDSFIIKKTRDELMAVLTPKVTGLVNLDQATKELPLDFFITFSSVAGVFGNLGQADYAAANAFMDAYAGYRNVLMKSQQRQGQTLAMNWPLWKDGGMHVDAENEKLMRQSMGLTAMQTATGIRALYQGLISGKDQLLVLEGDLKRIQATLLAQSSATVALRAPVSIEEKKAVPIIAKDLLQEKATNYFKKMLASVIKMSADSIETDGLFETYGIDSIMVMQLTNQLEKEFGSLSKTLFFEYQNIRALTGYFLATYRDQLIGLLGLRESTVAATLESQDDIPRIEAKAPAGGSRRRSRFSSVRIESQEEKEALDIAIIGVSGRYPQARDIRQFWENLRDGKDCITEIPKDRWDHSLYFDENRNKPGKTYSKWGGFIDGADQFDPLFFNISPREAELMDPQERLFLECVYETLEDAGYTREALGRSQGSSWAGNVGVFVGVMYEEYQLYGAQEQIQGRPIALWGNPGSIANRVSYFCDFHGPSMAVDTMCSSSLTAIHLACQNLQRGICDFAIAGGVNVSIHPNKYLFLSQSKFVSSKGRCESFGEGGDGYVPGEGVGAVLLKSLSKAIADGDHIYGIIKATAINHGGKTNGYTVPNPNAQASVIGRAFKEAGIDPRKISYLEAHGTGTSLGDPIEIAGLAKVFGEYTADKQFCAIGSAKSNIGHCESAAGIAAVTKVLLQLKHCQLVPSLHSEVLNPNIDFHNTPFVVQQKSKEWNRPVIEENGQFKEYPRLAGISAFGAGGSNAHIVIEEYIPKGLARPQSAVSSENPVIIVLSAKNEEQLKEQARRLLIAIQERQYSDSELVDTAYTLQVGREAMDERLAMVVGTSTELETKLHGFLKGQDGIEGLYRGQVKHNKEIVSIYAGDEELLEAIDKWIERKKYTKFLNFWVRGLTYDWDKLYGDPKPCRISLPTYPFARERYWLPHFEPASSPYQGKNQFDATFYEQLIDEIMDDTISVEAAVKKTNYFLKTGDMINGEEDRKHSAKVH
;
A
#
# COMPACT_ATOMS: atom_id res chain seq x y z
N ASP A 1 2.52 -9.23 32.50
CA ASP A 1 3.06 -10.50 31.94
C ASP A 1 2.99 -10.64 30.40
N ASN A 2 2.41 -9.71 29.62
CA ASN A 2 2.32 -9.83 28.14
C ASN A 2 1.77 -11.18 27.60
N LYS A 3 1.01 -11.91 28.42
CA LYS A 3 0.36 -13.17 28.03
C LYS A 3 -1.09 -12.90 27.68
N ARG A 4 -1.50 -13.28 26.46
CA ARG A 4 -2.90 -13.38 26.08
C ARG A 4 -3.40 -14.78 26.42
N TRP A 5 -4.32 -14.87 27.36
CA TRP A 5 -4.99 -16.12 27.70
C TRP A 5 -6.21 -16.30 26.78
N VAL A 6 -6.38 -17.51 26.26
CA VAL A 6 -7.53 -17.90 25.43
C VAL A 6 -8.22 -19.07 26.12
N ALA A 7 -9.54 -19.04 26.19
CA ALA A 7 -10.32 -20.13 26.77
C ALA A 7 -10.11 -21.41 25.94
N GLY A 8 -9.84 -22.53 26.61
CA GLY A 8 -9.59 -23.83 25.98
C GLY A 8 -10.39 -24.93 26.67
N TRP A 9 -10.62 -26.01 25.95
CA TRP A 9 -11.34 -27.18 26.46
C TRP A 9 -10.35 -28.24 26.96
N SER A 10 -10.74 -28.93 28.03
CA SER A 10 -10.01 -30.10 28.53
C SER A 10 -10.96 -31.26 28.70
N GLU A 11 -10.49 -32.46 28.39
CA GLU A 11 -11.30 -33.67 28.51
C GLU A 11 -11.58 -33.98 29.99
N VAL A 12 -12.85 -34.19 30.32
CA VAL A 12 -13.27 -34.60 31.66
C VAL A 12 -13.12 -36.12 31.76
N LYS A 13 -12.11 -36.58 32.52
CA LYS A 13 -11.94 -38.01 32.82
C LYS A 13 -13.07 -38.47 33.74
N THR A 14 -13.89 -39.39 33.26
CA THR A 14 -14.99 -39.98 34.05
C THR A 14 -14.74 -41.47 34.26
N SER A 15 -14.94 -41.95 35.49
CA SER A 15 -14.89 -43.39 35.78
C SER A 15 -16.24 -44.03 35.44
N PRO A 16 -16.28 -45.17 34.72
CA PRO A 16 -17.53 -45.84 34.37
C PRO A 16 -18.37 -46.31 35.56
N GLU A 17 -17.76 -46.43 36.74
CA GLU A 17 -18.31 -47.18 37.88
C GLU A 17 -19.07 -46.35 38.92
N ASN A 18 -19.11 -45.01 38.82
CA ASN A 18 -19.82 -44.16 39.77
C ASN A 18 -20.76 -43.19 39.05
N VAL A 19 -22.01 -43.62 38.84
CA VAL A 19 -23.07 -42.76 38.30
C VAL A 19 -24.18 -42.67 39.35
N GLY A 20 -24.10 -41.66 40.22
CA GLY A 20 -25.20 -41.32 41.13
C GLY A 20 -26.40 -40.77 40.36
N LEU A 21 -27.60 -41.23 40.67
CA LEU A 21 -28.84 -40.74 40.05
C LEU A 21 -29.21 -39.37 40.66
N PRO A 22 -29.43 -38.32 39.84
CA PRO A 22 -29.85 -37.01 40.34
C PRO A 22 -31.35 -36.95 40.69
N TRP A 23 -32.09 -38.01 40.38
CA TRP A 23 -33.52 -38.10 40.59
C TRP A 23 -33.84 -38.69 41.96
N LYS A 24 -34.91 -38.20 42.58
CA LYS A 24 -35.42 -38.62 43.89
C LYS A 24 -36.78 -39.27 43.71
N GLU A 25 -37.01 -40.32 44.48
CA GLU A 25 -38.36 -40.86 44.72
C GLU A 25 -39.27 -39.74 45.21
N GLN A 26 -40.48 -39.61 44.64
CA GLN A 26 -41.41 -38.51 44.93
C GLN A 26 -40.85 -37.10 44.62
N GLY A 27 -39.78 -36.99 43.83
CA GLY A 27 -39.21 -35.72 43.40
C GLY A 27 -40.17 -34.90 42.53
N VAL A 28 -40.00 -33.58 42.54
CA VAL A 28 -40.84 -32.62 41.79
C VAL A 28 -39.93 -31.85 40.82
N TYR A 29 -40.14 -32.03 39.53
CA TYR A 29 -39.24 -31.51 38.49
C TYR A 29 -39.98 -30.60 37.51
N LEU A 30 -39.43 -29.41 37.28
CA LEU A 30 -39.94 -28.46 36.29
C LEU A 30 -39.12 -28.57 35.00
N ILE A 31 -39.76 -28.89 33.88
CA ILE A 31 -39.13 -28.96 32.56
C ILE A 31 -39.78 -27.95 31.63
N THR A 32 -39.08 -26.86 31.32
CA THR A 32 -39.59 -25.84 30.40
C THR A 32 -39.26 -26.17 28.97
N GLY A 33 -40.20 -26.03 28.04
CA GLY A 33 -40.10 -26.73 26.75
C GLY A 33 -40.31 -28.25 26.92
N GLY A 34 -40.94 -28.67 28.02
CA GLY A 34 -41.08 -30.08 28.43
C GLY A 34 -41.92 -30.94 27.49
N ALA A 35 -42.75 -30.32 26.65
CA ALA A 35 -43.48 -30.99 25.56
C ALA A 35 -42.75 -30.94 24.20
N GLY A 36 -41.47 -30.56 24.19
CA GLY A 36 -40.55 -30.68 23.06
C GLY A 36 -39.77 -32.01 23.10
N GLY A 37 -39.03 -32.33 22.03
CA GLY A 37 -38.37 -33.64 21.90
C GLY A 37 -37.44 -33.98 23.06
N LEU A 38 -36.43 -33.13 23.35
CA LEU A 38 -35.54 -33.34 24.50
C LEU A 38 -36.28 -33.31 25.84
N GLY A 39 -37.26 -32.40 26.01
CA GLY A 39 -38.05 -32.31 27.23
C GLY A 39 -38.76 -33.63 27.56
N LEU A 40 -39.35 -34.29 26.55
CA LEU A 40 -40.03 -35.57 26.70
C LEU A 40 -39.05 -36.74 26.94
N ILE A 41 -37.86 -36.70 26.32
CA ILE A 41 -36.81 -37.70 26.58
C ILE A 41 -36.43 -37.69 28.07
N PHE A 42 -36.14 -36.53 28.63
CA PHE A 42 -35.75 -36.43 30.03
C PHE A 42 -36.93 -36.65 30.99
N ALA A 43 -38.15 -36.26 30.61
CA ALA A 43 -39.36 -36.63 31.37
C ALA A 43 -39.54 -38.16 31.46
N ARG A 44 -39.30 -38.88 30.35
CA ARG A 44 -39.35 -40.35 30.30
C ARG A 44 -38.24 -40.98 31.12
N GLU A 45 -37.02 -40.47 31.02
CA GLU A 45 -35.89 -40.97 31.83
C GLU A 45 -36.14 -40.82 33.33
N ILE A 46 -36.64 -39.66 33.78
CA ILE A 46 -36.96 -39.47 35.21
C ILE A 46 -38.00 -40.49 35.66
N THR A 47 -39.08 -40.65 34.89
CA THR A 47 -40.16 -41.59 35.21
C THR A 47 -39.69 -43.05 35.26
N GLN A 48 -38.71 -43.42 34.43
CA GLN A 48 -38.17 -44.78 34.39
C GLN A 48 -37.20 -45.08 35.54
N ARG A 49 -36.61 -44.07 36.17
CA ARG A 49 -35.58 -44.24 37.21
C ARG A 49 -36.09 -44.15 38.62
N VAL A 50 -37.16 -43.40 38.85
CA VAL A 50 -37.74 -43.17 40.18
C VAL A 50 -39.25 -43.32 40.14
N LYS A 51 -39.84 -43.80 41.23
CA LYS A 51 -41.28 -43.97 41.33
C LYS A 51 -41.94 -42.68 41.84
N ASN A 52 -43.18 -42.47 41.41
CA ASN A 52 -44.04 -41.39 41.88
C ASN A 52 -43.46 -39.97 41.71
N ALA A 53 -42.56 -39.75 40.74
CA ALA A 53 -42.07 -38.42 40.43
C ALA A 53 -43.20 -37.53 39.88
N THR A 54 -43.21 -36.25 40.27
CA THR A 54 -44.10 -35.24 39.69
C THR A 54 -43.35 -34.44 38.64
N LEU A 55 -43.82 -34.49 37.39
CA LEU A 55 -43.22 -33.81 36.25
C LEU A 55 -44.11 -32.65 35.81
N ILE A 56 -43.64 -31.43 36.02
CA ILE A 56 -44.31 -30.21 35.57
C ILE A 56 -43.69 -29.80 34.24
N LEU A 57 -44.44 -29.95 33.17
CA LEU A 57 -44.00 -29.66 31.81
C LEU A 57 -44.62 -28.35 31.33
N THR A 58 -43.82 -27.45 30.77
CA THR A 58 -44.34 -26.16 30.28
C THR A 58 -44.01 -25.88 28.82
N GLY A 59 -44.87 -25.11 28.16
CA GLY A 59 -44.66 -24.61 26.81
C GLY A 59 -45.73 -23.59 26.41
N ARG A 60 -45.55 -22.94 25.26
CA ARG A 60 -46.45 -21.87 24.78
C ARG A 60 -47.71 -22.39 24.08
N SER A 61 -47.65 -23.59 23.52
CA SER A 61 -48.71 -24.16 22.68
C SER A 61 -49.74 -24.91 23.52
N VAL A 62 -50.99 -24.89 23.08
CA VAL A 62 -51.98 -25.87 23.56
C VAL A 62 -51.51 -27.27 23.15
N LEU A 63 -51.70 -28.27 24.03
CA LEU A 63 -51.31 -29.64 23.72
C LEU A 63 -52.18 -30.20 22.59
N THR A 64 -51.52 -30.75 21.57
CA THR A 64 -52.18 -31.54 20.52
C THR A 64 -52.54 -32.93 21.04
N GLU A 65 -53.50 -33.62 20.42
CA GLU A 65 -53.91 -34.97 20.81
C GLU A 65 -52.74 -35.96 20.90
N ASN A 66 -51.79 -35.88 19.96
CA ASN A 66 -50.58 -36.70 19.97
C ASN A 66 -49.71 -36.41 21.21
N LYS A 67 -49.46 -35.12 21.52
CA LYS A 67 -48.68 -34.77 22.73
C LYS A 67 -49.42 -35.17 24.00
N GLN A 68 -50.74 -35.04 24.06
CA GLN A 68 -51.52 -35.54 25.19
C GLN A 68 -51.37 -37.06 25.34
N ALA A 69 -51.35 -37.83 24.25
CA ALA A 69 -51.10 -39.27 24.30
C ALA A 69 -49.71 -39.58 24.87
N GLN A 70 -48.67 -38.86 24.42
CA GLN A 70 -47.30 -39.01 24.95
C GLN A 70 -47.20 -38.67 26.44
N LEU A 71 -47.97 -37.69 26.94
CA LEU A 71 -48.01 -37.40 28.38
C LEU A 71 -48.74 -38.49 29.16
N ARG A 72 -49.83 -39.04 28.63
CA ARG A 72 -50.54 -40.17 29.25
C ARG A 72 -49.66 -41.42 29.36
N GLU A 73 -48.76 -41.67 28.40
CA GLU A 73 -47.79 -42.77 28.50
C GLU A 73 -46.87 -42.61 29.72
N LEU A 74 -46.46 -41.39 30.05
CA LEU A 74 -45.64 -41.12 31.24
C LEU A 74 -46.43 -41.33 32.54
N GLU A 75 -47.73 -41.01 32.53
CA GLU A 75 -48.62 -41.29 33.67
C GLU A 75 -48.80 -42.80 33.89
N VAL A 76 -48.93 -43.58 32.82
CA VAL A 76 -48.99 -45.05 32.89
C VAL A 76 -47.71 -45.65 33.46
N LEU A 77 -46.55 -45.02 33.20
CA LEU A 77 -45.26 -45.44 33.75
C LEU A 77 -45.07 -45.06 35.23
N GLY A 78 -46.05 -44.41 35.86
CA GLY A 78 -46.07 -44.16 37.31
C GLY A 78 -45.60 -42.77 37.75
N ALA A 79 -45.46 -41.81 36.84
CA ALA A 79 -45.25 -40.40 37.18
C ALA A 79 -46.57 -39.62 37.24
N LYS A 80 -46.63 -38.57 38.05
CA LYS A 80 -47.69 -37.56 37.98
C LYS A 80 -47.26 -36.48 36.99
N VAL A 81 -47.88 -36.41 35.81
CA VAL A 81 -47.50 -35.45 34.78
C VAL A 81 -48.48 -34.29 34.71
N VAL A 82 -47.97 -33.07 34.75
CA VAL A 82 -48.77 -31.85 34.79
C VAL A 82 -48.28 -30.90 33.73
N TYR A 83 -49.10 -30.65 32.72
CA TYR A 83 -48.81 -29.63 31.72
C TYR A 83 -49.36 -28.27 32.14
N ARG A 84 -48.54 -27.22 32.01
CA ARG A 84 -48.95 -25.82 32.20
C ARG A 84 -48.54 -25.00 30.97
N GLN A 85 -49.52 -24.38 30.31
CA GLN A 85 -49.26 -23.50 29.18
C GLN A 85 -48.72 -22.16 29.71
N VAL A 86 -47.43 -21.92 29.56
CA VAL A 86 -46.73 -20.74 30.09
C VAL A 86 -45.65 -20.31 29.10
N ASP A 87 -45.60 -19.01 28.80
CA ASP A 87 -44.47 -18.40 28.11
C ASP A 87 -43.41 -17.97 29.13
N VAL A 88 -42.27 -18.66 29.13
CA VAL A 88 -41.18 -18.40 30.07
C VAL A 88 -40.55 -17.02 29.90
N THR A 89 -40.76 -16.37 28.76
CA THR A 89 -40.29 -15.00 28.52
C THR A 89 -41.05 -13.95 29.35
N GLN A 90 -42.21 -14.31 29.90
CA GLN A 90 -43.06 -13.42 30.71
C GLN A 90 -42.82 -13.63 32.21
N ALA A 91 -42.12 -12.69 32.85
CA ALA A 91 -41.69 -12.80 34.24
C ALA A 91 -42.84 -13.05 35.22
N LYS A 92 -43.98 -12.37 35.07
CA LYS A 92 -45.16 -12.56 35.93
C LYS A 92 -45.74 -13.97 35.83
N ALA A 93 -45.88 -14.47 34.60
CA ALA A 93 -46.42 -15.82 34.36
C ALA A 93 -45.49 -16.92 34.92
N VAL A 94 -44.17 -16.72 34.85
CA VAL A 94 -43.20 -17.62 35.49
C VAL A 94 -43.30 -17.56 37.01
N ALA A 95 -43.41 -16.37 37.61
CA ALA A 95 -43.57 -16.24 39.05
C ALA A 95 -44.85 -16.91 39.56
N GLU A 96 -45.98 -16.70 38.88
CA GLU A 96 -47.26 -17.35 39.18
C GLU A 96 -47.18 -18.88 39.02
N LEU A 97 -46.52 -19.36 37.96
CA LEU A 97 -46.27 -20.79 37.76
C LEU A 97 -45.52 -21.40 38.96
N ILE A 98 -44.41 -20.79 39.39
CA ILE A 98 -43.61 -21.30 40.51
C ILE A 98 -44.43 -21.24 41.81
N GLN A 99 -45.18 -20.17 42.06
CA GLN A 99 -46.06 -20.07 43.23
C GLN A 99 -47.13 -21.17 43.25
N ASN A 100 -47.80 -21.40 42.11
CA ASN A 100 -48.83 -22.43 41.99
C ASN A 100 -48.25 -23.84 42.20
N ILE A 101 -47.04 -24.11 41.66
CA ILE A 101 -46.35 -25.38 41.90
C ILE A 101 -46.06 -25.56 43.39
N ARG A 102 -45.60 -24.53 44.08
CA ARG A 102 -45.35 -24.61 45.53
C ARG A 102 -46.63 -24.83 46.33
N ALA A 103 -47.73 -24.19 45.95
CA ALA A 103 -49.02 -24.37 46.60
C ALA A 103 -49.58 -25.79 46.41
N GLU A 104 -49.43 -26.36 45.21
CA GLU A 104 -50.00 -27.66 44.85
C GLU A 104 -49.11 -28.86 45.22
N PHE A 105 -47.79 -28.70 45.15
CA PHE A 105 -46.80 -29.79 45.30
C PHE A 105 -45.74 -29.53 46.38
N GLY A 106 -45.82 -28.40 47.09
CA GLY A 106 -44.94 -28.05 48.19
C GLY A 106 -43.59 -27.45 47.78
N THR A 107 -42.85 -28.10 46.88
CA THR A 107 -41.49 -27.68 46.49
C THR A 107 -41.15 -28.01 45.04
N ILE A 108 -39.99 -27.56 44.58
CA ILE A 108 -39.35 -27.98 43.32
C ILE A 108 -37.97 -28.49 43.68
N HIS A 109 -37.65 -29.72 43.25
CA HIS A 109 -36.37 -30.36 43.52
C HIS A 109 -35.36 -30.09 42.39
N GLY A 110 -35.82 -29.90 41.15
CA GLY A 110 -34.91 -29.58 40.05
C GLY A 110 -35.59 -28.90 38.87
N VAL A 111 -34.82 -28.11 38.15
CA VAL A 111 -35.27 -27.39 36.95
C VAL A 111 -34.44 -27.82 35.75
N ILE A 112 -35.11 -28.16 34.64
CA ILE A 112 -34.50 -28.39 33.32
C ILE A 112 -35.06 -27.36 32.35
N HIS A 113 -34.20 -26.45 31.90
CA HIS A 113 -34.55 -25.43 30.92
C HIS A 113 -34.22 -25.90 29.51
N SER A 114 -35.20 -26.48 28.82
CA SER A 114 -35.09 -26.94 27.41
C SER A 114 -35.88 -26.09 26.42
N ALA A 115 -36.27 -24.86 26.78
CA ALA A 115 -37.02 -23.98 25.90
C ALA A 115 -36.08 -23.32 24.86
N GLY A 116 -36.47 -23.32 23.59
CA GLY A 116 -35.70 -22.70 22.51
C GLY A 116 -36.39 -22.84 21.16
N VAL A 117 -36.04 -21.96 20.22
CA VAL A 117 -36.46 -21.99 18.82
C VAL A 117 -35.31 -21.53 17.93
N THR A 118 -35.36 -21.87 16.64
CA THR A 118 -34.41 -21.41 15.63
C THR A 118 -35.15 -20.68 14.49
N ARG A 119 -34.46 -19.74 13.84
CA ARG A 119 -34.94 -18.98 12.66
C ARG A 119 -33.76 -18.77 11.72
N ASP A 120 -33.36 -19.82 11.01
CA ASP A 120 -32.07 -19.84 10.31
C ASP A 120 -32.07 -18.82 9.15
N SER A 121 -31.14 -17.86 9.22
CA SER A 121 -30.94 -16.82 8.20
C SER A 121 -29.59 -16.13 8.44
N PHE A 122 -28.93 -15.68 7.38
CA PHE A 122 -27.71 -14.89 7.51
C PHE A 122 -28.00 -13.59 8.27
N ILE A 123 -27.07 -13.15 9.13
CA ILE A 123 -27.27 -11.98 10.02
C ILE A 123 -27.67 -10.71 9.24
N ILE A 124 -27.15 -10.54 8.02
CA ILE A 124 -27.46 -9.43 7.12
C ILE A 124 -28.92 -9.42 6.60
N LYS A 125 -29.62 -10.55 6.67
CA LYS A 125 -31.00 -10.73 6.20
C LYS A 125 -31.98 -10.94 7.35
N LYS A 126 -31.50 -10.87 8.59
CA LYS A 126 -32.27 -11.24 9.77
C LYS A 126 -33.00 -10.04 10.35
N THR A 127 -34.30 -10.16 10.54
CA THR A 127 -35.09 -9.09 11.14
C THR A 127 -34.89 -9.05 12.66
N ARG A 128 -35.17 -7.89 13.27
CA ARG A 128 -35.13 -7.72 14.73
C ARG A 128 -36.09 -8.70 15.43
N ASP A 129 -37.27 -8.91 14.87
CA ASP A 129 -38.28 -9.79 15.47
C ASP A 129 -37.85 -11.26 15.44
N GLU A 130 -37.23 -11.72 14.35
CA GLU A 130 -36.66 -13.06 14.27
C GLU A 130 -35.51 -13.26 15.26
N LEU A 131 -34.62 -12.27 15.36
CA LEU A 131 -33.51 -12.27 16.32
C LEU A 131 -34.02 -12.35 17.77
N MET A 132 -35.00 -11.52 18.13
CA MET A 132 -35.60 -11.52 19.46
C MET A 132 -36.36 -12.82 19.74
N ALA A 133 -37.09 -13.38 18.76
CA ALA A 133 -37.82 -14.63 18.93
C ALA A 133 -36.90 -15.81 19.30
N VAL A 134 -35.66 -15.82 18.81
CA VAL A 134 -34.64 -16.85 19.09
C VAL A 134 -33.92 -16.60 20.42
N LEU A 135 -33.52 -15.36 20.71
CA LEU A 135 -32.79 -14.99 21.93
C LEU A 135 -33.66 -15.14 23.20
N THR A 136 -34.88 -14.57 23.17
CA THR A 136 -35.68 -14.32 24.38
C THR A 136 -35.98 -15.59 25.20
N PRO A 137 -36.32 -16.76 24.61
CA PRO A 137 -36.59 -17.98 25.39
C PRO A 137 -35.39 -18.45 26.23
N LYS A 138 -34.17 -18.39 25.69
CA LYS A 138 -32.93 -18.87 26.33
C LYS A 138 -32.23 -17.80 27.18
N VAL A 139 -32.44 -16.53 26.88
CA VAL A 139 -31.86 -15.41 27.62
C VAL A 139 -32.83 -14.94 28.70
N THR A 140 -33.90 -14.23 28.30
CA THR A 140 -34.90 -13.70 29.24
C THR A 140 -35.63 -14.82 29.99
N GLY A 141 -35.97 -15.91 29.31
CA GLY A 141 -36.65 -17.04 29.94
C GLY A 141 -35.83 -17.69 31.05
N LEU A 142 -34.52 -17.86 30.83
CA LEU A 142 -33.60 -18.36 31.85
C LEU A 142 -33.52 -17.43 33.06
N VAL A 143 -33.35 -16.13 32.83
CA VAL A 143 -33.29 -15.12 33.92
C VAL A 143 -34.58 -15.11 34.74
N ASN A 144 -35.73 -15.18 34.09
CA ASN A 144 -37.03 -15.23 34.78
C ASN A 144 -37.17 -16.50 35.64
N LEU A 145 -36.74 -17.66 35.13
CA LEU A 145 -36.78 -18.93 35.87
C LEU A 145 -35.85 -18.91 37.07
N ASP A 146 -34.61 -18.45 36.91
CA ASP A 146 -33.67 -18.33 38.02
C ASP A 146 -34.21 -17.38 39.09
N GLN A 147 -34.73 -16.22 38.70
CA GLN A 147 -35.26 -15.25 39.66
C GLN A 147 -36.51 -15.76 40.39
N ALA A 148 -37.41 -16.47 39.71
CA ALA A 148 -38.61 -17.04 40.32
C ALA A 148 -38.30 -18.22 41.25
N THR A 149 -37.19 -18.93 41.02
CA THR A 149 -36.76 -20.09 41.82
C THR A 149 -35.64 -19.78 42.81
N LYS A 150 -35.24 -18.50 42.95
CA LYS A 150 -34.06 -18.08 43.72
C LYS A 150 -34.01 -18.58 45.17
N GLU A 151 -35.16 -18.62 45.84
CA GLU A 151 -35.28 -19.01 47.27
C GLU A 151 -35.57 -20.52 47.43
N LEU A 152 -35.69 -21.28 46.33
CA LEU A 152 -36.05 -22.68 46.40
C LEU A 152 -34.83 -23.56 46.63
N PRO A 153 -34.96 -24.63 47.45
CA PRO A 153 -33.89 -25.58 47.70
C PRO A 153 -33.75 -26.57 46.55
N LEU A 154 -33.35 -26.06 45.38
CA LEU A 154 -33.10 -26.90 44.21
C LEU A 154 -31.90 -27.82 44.47
N ASP A 155 -31.97 -29.05 43.99
CA ASP A 155 -30.82 -29.96 43.89
C ASP A 155 -29.95 -29.58 42.69
N PHE A 156 -30.59 -29.25 41.56
CA PHE A 156 -29.92 -28.82 40.33
C PHE A 156 -30.75 -27.82 39.51
N PHE A 157 -30.04 -27.06 38.68
CA PHE A 157 -30.60 -26.19 37.65
C PHE A 157 -29.86 -26.45 36.32
N ILE A 158 -30.46 -27.19 35.41
CA ILE A 158 -29.81 -27.62 34.17
C ILE A 158 -30.34 -26.79 33.00
N THR A 159 -29.44 -26.23 32.19
CA THR A 159 -29.81 -25.50 30.96
C THR A 159 -29.34 -26.27 29.74
N PHE A 160 -30.24 -26.52 28.79
CA PHE A 160 -29.92 -27.18 27.53
C PHE A 160 -29.42 -26.16 26.52
N SER A 161 -28.11 -26.00 26.49
CA SER A 161 -27.36 -25.20 25.53
C SER A 161 -27.06 -26.02 24.26
N SER A 162 -26.32 -25.44 23.32
CA SER A 162 -25.96 -26.06 22.04
C SER A 162 -24.47 -25.92 21.77
N VAL A 163 -23.91 -26.88 21.03
CA VAL A 163 -22.57 -26.78 20.42
C VAL A 163 -22.40 -25.50 19.59
N ALA A 164 -23.49 -24.95 19.04
CA ALA A 164 -23.47 -23.69 18.30
C ALA A 164 -23.10 -22.48 19.19
N GLY A 165 -23.30 -22.55 20.51
CA GLY A 165 -22.84 -21.52 21.45
C GLY A 165 -21.31 -21.49 21.60
N VAL A 166 -20.64 -22.60 21.27
CA VAL A 166 -19.18 -22.76 21.37
C VAL A 166 -18.49 -22.48 20.04
N PHE A 167 -18.97 -23.08 18.95
CA PHE A 167 -18.31 -23.02 17.64
C PHE A 167 -18.97 -22.05 16.65
N GLY A 168 -20.15 -21.52 16.99
CA GLY A 168 -21.02 -20.86 16.03
C GLY A 168 -21.68 -21.84 15.07
N ASN A 169 -22.67 -21.37 14.32
CA ASN A 169 -23.20 -22.08 13.16
C ASN A 169 -23.69 -21.07 12.13
N LEU A 170 -23.47 -21.35 10.84
CA LEU A 170 -23.85 -20.44 9.75
C LEU A 170 -25.37 -20.28 9.71
N GLY A 171 -25.84 -19.03 9.58
CA GLY A 171 -27.26 -18.71 9.62
C GLY A 171 -27.90 -18.70 11.02
N GLN A 172 -27.12 -18.95 12.09
CA GLN A 172 -27.62 -19.11 13.46
C GLN A 172 -26.92 -18.18 14.47
N ALA A 173 -26.53 -16.97 14.05
CA ALA A 173 -25.76 -16.05 14.90
C ALA A 173 -26.44 -15.70 16.24
N ASP A 174 -27.75 -15.45 16.21
CA ASP A 174 -28.59 -15.20 17.39
C ASP A 174 -28.80 -16.44 18.25
N TYR A 175 -28.95 -17.62 17.64
CA TYR A 175 -29.05 -18.89 18.37
C TYR A 175 -27.73 -19.23 19.07
N ALA A 176 -26.59 -19.03 18.40
CA ALA A 176 -25.26 -19.15 18.99
C ALA A 176 -25.11 -18.19 20.19
N ALA A 177 -25.46 -16.92 20.01
CA ALA A 177 -25.43 -15.92 21.09
C ALA A 177 -26.34 -16.29 22.28
N ALA A 178 -27.55 -16.80 22.01
CA ALA A 178 -28.49 -17.22 23.05
C ALA A 178 -27.94 -18.37 23.90
N ASN A 179 -27.27 -19.34 23.27
CA ASN A 179 -26.68 -20.49 23.96
C ASN A 179 -25.40 -20.11 24.71
N ALA A 180 -24.53 -19.27 24.12
CA ALA A 180 -23.35 -18.73 24.80
C ALA A 180 -23.72 -17.90 26.05
N PHE A 181 -24.86 -17.18 26.02
CA PHE A 181 -25.39 -16.50 27.21
C PHE A 181 -25.72 -17.49 28.32
N MET A 182 -26.43 -18.59 28.03
CA MET A 182 -26.77 -19.61 29.04
C MET A 182 -25.51 -20.26 29.63
N ASP A 183 -24.51 -20.52 28.79
CA ASP A 183 -23.24 -21.09 29.21
C ASP A 183 -22.53 -20.19 30.24
N ALA A 184 -22.44 -18.89 29.94
CA ALA A 184 -21.89 -17.92 30.88
C ALA A 184 -22.78 -17.75 32.14
N TYR A 185 -24.10 -17.78 31.98
CA TYR A 185 -25.06 -17.62 33.08
C TYR A 185 -24.99 -18.79 34.07
N ALA A 186 -24.69 -20.01 33.62
CA ALA A 186 -24.51 -21.15 34.51
C ALA A 186 -23.33 -20.95 35.48
N GLY A 187 -22.20 -20.44 34.97
CA GLY A 187 -21.06 -20.05 35.81
C GLY A 187 -21.42 -18.94 36.79
N TYR A 188 -22.14 -17.91 36.33
CA TYR A 188 -22.65 -16.84 37.19
C TYR A 188 -23.55 -17.36 38.32
N ARG A 189 -24.54 -18.22 38.01
CA ARG A 189 -25.45 -18.78 39.01
C ARG A 189 -24.73 -19.67 40.01
N ASN A 190 -23.69 -20.39 39.61
CA ASN A 190 -22.86 -21.18 40.53
C ASN A 190 -22.00 -20.33 41.45
N VAL A 191 -21.56 -19.13 41.02
CA VAL A 191 -20.97 -18.14 41.93
C VAL A 191 -21.99 -17.67 42.98
N LEU A 192 -23.23 -17.39 42.57
CA LEU A 192 -24.32 -17.04 43.50
C LEU A 192 -24.67 -18.20 44.47
N MET A 193 -24.58 -19.44 44.00
CA MET A 193 -24.80 -20.61 44.85
C MET A 193 -23.70 -20.75 45.92
N LYS A 194 -22.44 -20.55 45.54
CA LYS A 194 -21.31 -20.52 46.49
C LYS A 194 -21.43 -19.40 47.52
N SER A 195 -22.06 -18.27 47.17
CA SER A 195 -22.39 -17.18 48.10
C SER A 195 -23.74 -17.35 48.80
N GLN A 196 -24.37 -18.52 48.72
CA GLN A 196 -25.66 -18.87 49.34
C GLN A 196 -26.85 -18.01 48.89
N GLN A 197 -26.72 -17.28 47.78
CA GLN A 197 -27.80 -16.48 47.18
C GLN A 197 -28.70 -17.29 46.23
N ARG A 198 -28.28 -18.51 45.90
CA ARG A 198 -29.02 -19.51 45.12
C ARG A 198 -28.75 -20.89 45.71
N GLN A 199 -29.64 -21.84 45.46
CA GLN A 199 -29.43 -23.25 45.79
C GLN A 199 -29.47 -24.12 44.53
N GLY A 200 -28.80 -25.26 44.61
CA GLY A 200 -28.69 -26.26 43.54
C GLY A 200 -27.58 -25.98 42.54
N GLN A 201 -26.88 -27.04 42.16
CA GLN A 201 -25.81 -26.99 41.17
C GLN A 201 -26.37 -26.61 39.80
N THR A 202 -25.77 -25.60 39.16
CA THR A 202 -26.15 -25.18 37.81
C THR A 202 -25.23 -25.84 36.79
N LEU A 203 -25.79 -26.36 35.70
CA LEU A 203 -25.00 -26.98 34.63
C LEU A 203 -25.56 -26.63 33.25
N ALA A 204 -24.73 -26.00 32.43
CA ALA A 204 -25.01 -25.81 31.00
C ALA A 204 -24.47 -26.98 30.18
N MET A 205 -25.37 -27.67 29.47
CA MET A 205 -25.03 -28.78 28.58
C MET A 205 -25.05 -28.29 27.13
N ASN A 206 -23.90 -28.18 26.47
CA ASN A 206 -23.82 -27.86 25.05
C ASN A 206 -24.12 -29.13 24.24
N TRP A 207 -25.39 -29.33 23.91
CA TRP A 207 -25.83 -30.51 23.17
C TRP A 207 -25.50 -30.41 21.67
N PRO A 208 -25.08 -31.53 21.05
CA PRO A 208 -25.02 -31.63 19.59
C PRO A 208 -26.42 -31.95 19.05
N LEU A 209 -26.52 -32.30 17.78
CA LEU A 209 -27.76 -32.83 17.22
C LEU A 209 -28.13 -34.16 17.91
N TRP A 210 -29.38 -34.34 18.30
CA TRP A 210 -29.91 -35.59 18.88
C TRP A 210 -30.76 -36.33 17.86
N LYS A 211 -30.60 -37.64 17.78
CA LYS A 211 -31.37 -38.49 16.86
C LYS A 211 -32.88 -38.42 17.14
N ASP A 212 -33.27 -38.44 18.41
CA ASP A 212 -34.68 -38.41 18.84
C ASP A 212 -35.12 -37.03 19.41
N GLY A 213 -34.29 -35.99 19.26
CA GLY A 213 -34.43 -34.72 19.99
C GLY A 213 -35.45 -33.72 19.42
N GLY A 214 -36.06 -34.02 18.27
CA GLY A 214 -37.13 -33.24 17.65
C GLY A 214 -36.69 -32.10 16.72
N MET A 215 -35.42 -31.69 16.73
CA MET A 215 -34.81 -30.85 15.69
C MET A 215 -34.07 -31.77 14.73
N HIS A 216 -34.49 -31.84 13.47
CA HIS A 216 -33.90 -32.71 12.46
C HIS A 216 -33.13 -31.87 11.45
N VAL A 217 -32.00 -32.39 11.01
CA VAL A 217 -31.25 -31.87 9.86
C VAL A 217 -31.42 -32.91 8.74
N ASP A 218 -31.37 -32.49 7.48
CA ASP A 218 -31.49 -33.43 6.37
C ASP A 218 -30.36 -34.49 6.37
N ALA A 219 -30.61 -35.61 5.69
CA ALA A 219 -29.72 -36.77 5.69
C ALA A 219 -28.33 -36.47 5.07
N GLU A 220 -28.24 -35.46 4.19
CA GLU A 220 -27.00 -35.02 3.57
C GLU A 220 -26.12 -34.25 4.58
N ASN A 221 -26.71 -33.36 5.39
CA ASN A 221 -26.01 -32.66 6.46
C ASN A 221 -25.57 -33.58 7.61
N GLU A 222 -26.37 -34.60 7.96
CA GLU A 222 -25.97 -35.63 8.94
C GLU A 222 -24.77 -36.47 8.45
N LYS A 223 -24.73 -36.79 7.15
CA LYS A 223 -23.59 -37.45 6.49
C LYS A 223 -22.35 -36.54 6.47
N LEU A 224 -22.53 -35.24 6.25
CA LEU A 224 -21.47 -34.23 6.27
C LEU A 224 -20.86 -34.04 7.66
N MET A 225 -21.67 -33.99 8.73
CA MET A 225 -21.22 -33.88 10.13
C MET A 225 -20.35 -35.09 10.54
N ARG A 226 -20.75 -36.29 10.12
CA ARG A 226 -20.00 -37.53 10.38
C ARG A 226 -18.69 -37.60 9.61
N GLN A 227 -18.66 -37.14 8.36
CA GLN A 227 -17.48 -37.21 7.50
C GLN A 227 -16.43 -36.13 7.79
N SER A 228 -16.84 -34.92 8.21
CA SER A 228 -15.95 -33.77 8.42
C SER A 228 -15.40 -33.62 9.85
N MET A 229 -16.23 -33.84 10.87
CA MET A 229 -15.86 -33.64 12.29
C MET A 229 -15.86 -34.94 13.10
N GLY A 230 -16.23 -36.06 12.47
CA GLY A 230 -16.41 -37.35 13.14
C GLY A 230 -17.67 -37.41 14.02
N LEU A 231 -18.55 -36.41 13.98
CA LEU A 231 -19.74 -36.31 14.85
C LEU A 231 -20.93 -37.08 14.30
N THR A 232 -21.62 -37.83 15.14
CA THR A 232 -22.88 -38.51 14.82
C THR A 232 -24.03 -37.92 15.63
N ALA A 233 -25.25 -37.99 15.12
CA ALA A 233 -26.43 -37.62 15.89
C ALA A 233 -26.48 -38.43 17.19
N MET A 234 -26.62 -37.71 18.30
CA MET A 234 -26.49 -38.27 19.63
C MET A 234 -27.61 -39.26 19.92
N GLN A 235 -27.24 -40.44 20.40
CA GLN A 235 -28.19 -41.43 20.88
C GLN A 235 -28.70 -41.04 22.25
N THR A 236 -29.99 -41.30 22.49
CA THR A 236 -30.66 -40.95 23.74
C THR A 236 -29.94 -41.50 24.98
N ALA A 237 -29.50 -42.76 24.93
CA ALA A 237 -28.79 -43.40 26.04
C ALA A 237 -27.41 -42.74 26.33
N THR A 238 -26.70 -42.28 25.29
CA THR A 238 -25.41 -41.60 25.42
C THR A 238 -25.59 -40.22 26.06
N GLY A 239 -26.56 -39.43 25.58
CA GLY A 239 -26.84 -38.10 26.11
C GLY A 239 -27.29 -38.11 27.58
N ILE A 240 -28.13 -39.08 27.98
CA ILE A 240 -28.52 -39.27 29.39
C ILE A 240 -27.31 -39.57 30.28
N ARG A 241 -26.42 -40.47 29.82
CA ARG A 241 -25.19 -40.79 30.56
C ARG A 241 -24.29 -39.57 30.73
N ALA A 242 -24.14 -38.77 29.67
CA ALA A 242 -23.36 -37.55 29.70
C ALA A 242 -23.92 -36.53 30.68
N LEU A 243 -25.24 -36.43 30.83
CA LEU A 243 -25.85 -35.58 31.85
C LEU A 243 -25.48 -36.01 33.27
N TYR A 244 -25.57 -37.30 33.60
CA TYR A 244 -25.23 -37.79 34.93
C TYR A 244 -23.75 -37.57 35.26
N GLN A 245 -22.87 -37.88 34.32
CA GLN A 245 -21.45 -37.59 34.44
C GLN A 245 -21.19 -36.09 34.61
N GLY A 246 -21.96 -35.27 33.91
CA GLY A 246 -21.81 -33.82 33.97
C GLY A 246 -22.17 -33.24 35.32
N LEU A 247 -23.27 -33.68 35.92
CA LEU A 247 -23.66 -33.26 37.28
C LEU A 247 -22.58 -33.65 38.30
N ILE A 248 -22.05 -34.86 38.22
CA ILE A 248 -21.00 -35.34 39.14
C ILE A 248 -19.69 -34.57 38.96
N SER A 249 -19.38 -34.09 37.75
CA SER A 249 -18.12 -33.40 37.45
C SER A 249 -17.92 -32.07 38.21
N GLY A 250 -18.99 -31.49 38.75
CA GLY A 250 -18.94 -30.19 39.42
C GLY A 250 -18.61 -29.01 38.49
N LYS A 251 -18.63 -29.20 37.16
CA LYS A 251 -18.37 -28.15 36.17
C LYS A 251 -19.62 -27.31 35.91
N ASP A 252 -19.40 -26.06 35.52
CA ASP A 252 -20.47 -25.11 35.21
C ASP A 252 -21.01 -25.30 33.78
N GLN A 253 -20.14 -25.75 32.86
CA GLN A 253 -20.42 -25.92 31.44
C GLN A 253 -19.73 -27.19 30.91
N LEU A 254 -20.44 -27.95 30.06
CA LEU A 254 -19.89 -29.13 29.39
C LEU A 254 -20.28 -29.20 27.92
N LEU A 255 -19.25 -29.40 27.09
CA LEU A 255 -19.39 -29.76 25.69
C LEU A 255 -19.54 -31.27 25.55
N VAL A 256 -20.67 -31.72 24.98
CA VAL A 256 -20.92 -33.15 24.75
C VAL A 256 -20.94 -33.44 23.26
N LEU A 257 -20.20 -34.46 22.85
CA LEU A 257 -20.08 -34.88 21.46
C LEU A 257 -20.12 -36.40 21.38
N GLU A 258 -20.77 -36.94 20.35
CA GLU A 258 -20.83 -38.37 20.09
C GLU A 258 -20.31 -38.63 18.67
N GLY A 259 -19.50 -39.67 18.50
CA GLY A 259 -18.93 -40.02 17.20
C GLY A 259 -17.55 -40.66 17.28
N ASP A 260 -16.72 -40.47 16.25
CA ASP A 260 -15.35 -40.98 16.19
C ASP A 260 -14.44 -40.20 17.16
N LEU A 261 -14.19 -40.80 18.32
CA LEU A 261 -13.41 -40.21 19.41
C LEU A 261 -12.04 -39.67 18.95
N LYS A 262 -11.33 -40.41 18.07
CA LYS A 262 -9.99 -39.99 17.61
C LYS A 262 -10.07 -38.75 16.74
N ARG A 263 -11.08 -38.67 15.87
CA ARG A 263 -11.30 -37.48 15.01
C ARG A 263 -11.81 -36.28 15.81
N ILE A 264 -12.68 -36.52 16.78
CA ILE A 264 -13.21 -35.50 17.69
C ILE A 264 -12.06 -34.89 18.52
N GLN A 265 -11.21 -35.73 19.14
CA GLN A 265 -10.04 -35.27 19.91
C GLN A 265 -9.04 -34.50 19.03
N ALA A 266 -8.74 -34.99 17.83
CA ALA A 266 -7.84 -34.32 16.88
C ALA A 266 -8.38 -32.95 16.40
N THR A 267 -9.69 -32.73 16.44
CA THR A 267 -10.32 -31.48 16.00
C THR A 267 -10.44 -30.46 17.16
N LEU A 268 -10.66 -30.92 18.39
CA LEU A 268 -10.97 -30.06 19.56
C LEU A 268 -9.80 -29.77 20.50
N LEU A 269 -8.92 -30.75 20.74
CA LEU A 269 -7.81 -30.63 21.71
C LEU A 269 -6.49 -30.26 21.02
N ALA A 270 -6.43 -30.29 19.69
CA ALA A 270 -5.24 -29.94 18.90
C ALA A 270 -5.03 -28.41 18.71
N GLN A 271 -5.83 -27.53 19.35
CA GLN A 271 -5.50 -26.10 19.44
C GLN A 271 -4.33 -25.79 20.41
N SER A 272 -3.66 -26.82 20.95
CA SER A 272 -2.29 -26.73 21.49
C SER A 272 -1.22 -27.39 20.60
N SER A 273 -1.52 -27.88 19.39
CA SER A 273 -0.53 -28.32 18.40
C SER A 273 -1.19 -28.53 17.03
N ALA A 274 -0.96 -27.57 16.14
CA ALA A 274 -0.98 -27.59 14.67
C ALA A 274 -1.74 -28.70 13.89
N THR A 275 -2.55 -28.23 12.92
CA THR A 275 -2.65 -28.76 11.53
C THR A 275 -3.26 -30.16 11.20
N VAL A 276 -4.60 -30.29 11.14
CA VAL A 276 -5.44 -30.65 9.95
C VAL A 276 -5.16 -31.90 9.06
N ALA A 277 -6.25 -32.59 8.60
CA ALA A 277 -6.67 -32.82 7.17
C ALA A 277 -7.90 -33.73 6.96
N LEU A 278 -8.87 -33.22 6.20
CA LEU A 278 -9.75 -33.78 5.15
C LEU A 278 -9.76 -35.27 4.75
N ARG A 279 -10.96 -35.86 4.56
CA ARG A 279 -11.72 -36.01 3.27
C ARG A 279 -12.54 -37.34 3.12
N ALA A 280 -13.74 -37.22 2.50
CA ALA A 280 -14.34 -38.06 1.42
C ALA A 280 -14.98 -39.46 1.73
N PRO A 281 -15.67 -40.14 0.76
CA PRO A 281 -16.85 -39.76 -0.07
C PRO A 281 -17.91 -40.92 -0.23
N VAL A 282 -18.90 -40.79 -1.15
CA VAL A 282 -19.40 -41.80 -2.15
C VAL A 282 -20.95 -41.81 -2.44
N SER A 283 -21.28 -41.71 -3.77
CA SER A 283 -22.38 -42.17 -4.70
C SER A 283 -23.90 -42.07 -4.34
N ILE A 284 -24.91 -41.98 -5.25
CA ILE A 284 -25.28 -42.76 -6.48
C ILE A 284 -26.17 -41.96 -7.49
N GLU A 285 -26.15 -42.44 -8.75
CA GLU A 285 -26.87 -42.21 -10.04
C GLU A 285 -28.42 -42.01 -9.99
N GLU A 286 -29.24 -41.67 -11.02
CA GLU A 286 -29.14 -41.66 -12.50
C GLU A 286 -30.39 -40.96 -13.13
N LYS A 287 -30.27 -40.17 -14.23
CA LYS A 287 -30.88 -40.41 -15.58
C LYS A 287 -31.03 -39.18 -16.51
N LYS A 288 -30.53 -39.42 -17.74
CA LYS A 288 -30.92 -38.95 -19.09
C LYS A 288 -30.66 -37.49 -19.49
N ALA A 289 -29.64 -37.28 -20.34
CA ALA A 289 -29.71 -37.27 -21.82
C ALA A 289 -28.32 -36.91 -22.40
N VAL A 290 -27.95 -37.53 -23.53
CA VAL A 290 -26.69 -37.32 -24.28
C VAL A 290 -26.99 -36.24 -25.34
N PRO A 291 -26.12 -35.24 -25.67
CA PRO A 291 -24.86 -35.55 -26.36
C PRO A 291 -23.68 -34.53 -26.29
N ILE A 292 -22.57 -34.95 -26.92
CA ILE A 292 -21.39 -34.20 -27.38
C ILE A 292 -20.32 -33.97 -26.29
N ILE A 293 -19.06 -34.31 -26.61
CA ILE A 293 -17.86 -33.99 -25.81
C ILE A 293 -17.74 -32.46 -25.78
N ALA A 294 -18.38 -31.86 -24.79
CA ALA A 294 -18.38 -30.43 -24.56
C ALA A 294 -17.28 -30.08 -23.57
N LYS A 295 -16.60 -28.98 -23.85
CA LYS A 295 -15.59 -28.27 -23.05
C LYS A 295 -15.90 -28.24 -21.53
N ASP A 296 -17.18 -28.33 -21.18
CA ASP A 296 -17.75 -28.26 -19.84
C ASP A 296 -17.34 -29.41 -18.91
N LEU A 297 -17.19 -30.66 -19.40
CA LEU A 297 -16.85 -31.81 -18.54
C LEU A 297 -15.40 -31.78 -18.02
N LEU A 298 -14.46 -31.35 -18.88
CA LEU A 298 -13.06 -31.18 -18.49
C LEU A 298 -12.93 -30.06 -17.46
N GLN A 299 -13.67 -28.96 -17.65
CA GLN A 299 -13.68 -27.83 -16.74
C GLN A 299 -14.25 -28.19 -15.37
N GLU A 300 -15.32 -28.97 -15.30
CA GLU A 300 -15.90 -29.42 -14.03
C GLU A 300 -14.93 -30.31 -13.23
N LYS A 301 -14.29 -31.29 -13.90
CA LYS A 301 -13.30 -32.18 -13.26
C LYS A 301 -12.05 -31.42 -12.81
N ALA A 302 -11.55 -30.49 -13.61
CA ALA A 302 -10.40 -29.65 -13.25
C ALA A 302 -10.74 -28.71 -12.07
N THR A 303 -11.93 -28.10 -12.07
CA THR A 303 -12.43 -27.29 -10.95
C THR A 303 -12.41 -28.10 -9.65
N ASN A 304 -12.97 -29.31 -9.69
CA ASN A 304 -12.99 -30.19 -8.53
C ASN A 304 -11.59 -30.62 -8.10
N TYR A 305 -10.65 -30.83 -9.01
CA TYR A 305 -9.25 -31.09 -8.68
C TYR A 305 -8.60 -29.93 -7.91
N PHE A 306 -8.74 -28.69 -8.38
CA PHE A 306 -8.17 -27.52 -7.69
C PHE A 306 -8.85 -27.23 -6.36
N LYS A 307 -10.19 -27.37 -6.25
CA LYS A 307 -10.87 -27.36 -4.94
C LYS A 307 -10.29 -28.41 -4.01
N LYS A 308 -10.01 -29.59 -4.56
CA LYS A 308 -9.51 -30.71 -3.80
C LYS A 308 -8.09 -30.48 -3.28
N MET A 309 -7.23 -29.90 -4.10
CA MET A 309 -5.88 -29.51 -3.71
C MET A 309 -5.91 -28.37 -2.70
N LEU A 310 -6.65 -27.28 -2.99
CA LEU A 310 -6.73 -26.12 -2.12
C LEU A 310 -7.13 -26.56 -0.71
N ALA A 311 -8.23 -27.32 -0.63
CA ALA A 311 -8.69 -27.98 0.59
C ALA A 311 -7.54 -28.68 1.33
N SER A 312 -6.71 -29.50 0.67
CA SER A 312 -5.64 -30.24 1.36
C SER A 312 -4.63 -29.36 2.09
N VAL A 313 -4.37 -28.14 1.58
CA VAL A 313 -3.44 -27.18 2.20
C VAL A 313 -4.14 -26.20 3.15
N ILE A 314 -5.32 -25.69 2.80
CA ILE A 314 -6.11 -24.75 3.64
C ILE A 314 -6.99 -25.44 4.66
N LYS A 315 -6.98 -26.77 4.64
CA LYS A 315 -7.38 -27.56 5.75
C LYS A 315 -8.91 -27.66 5.97
N MET A 316 -9.67 -27.41 4.89
CA MET A 316 -11.14 -27.31 4.82
C MET A 316 -11.75 -28.22 3.75
N SER A 317 -13.04 -28.58 3.81
CA SER A 317 -13.68 -29.42 2.77
C SER A 317 -13.55 -28.81 1.38
N ALA A 318 -13.33 -29.64 0.35
CA ALA A 318 -13.41 -29.17 -1.05
C ALA A 318 -14.80 -28.56 -1.35
N ASP A 319 -15.84 -29.06 -0.68
CA ASP A 319 -17.22 -28.61 -0.86
C ASP A 319 -17.51 -27.26 -0.17
N SER A 320 -16.72 -26.90 0.85
CA SER A 320 -16.77 -25.58 1.50
C SER A 320 -15.98 -24.50 0.76
N ILE A 321 -15.30 -24.87 -0.32
CA ILE A 321 -14.57 -23.95 -1.19
C ILE A 321 -15.50 -23.55 -2.32
N GLU A 322 -16.06 -22.35 -2.21
CA GLU A 322 -16.80 -21.72 -3.30
C GLU A 322 -15.87 -21.49 -4.48
N THR A 323 -16.38 -21.75 -5.68
CA THR A 323 -15.56 -21.67 -6.91
C THR A 323 -15.14 -20.22 -7.22
N ASP A 324 -15.99 -19.27 -6.86
CA ASP A 324 -15.80 -17.83 -7.07
C ASP A 324 -15.33 -17.07 -5.81
N GLY A 325 -15.31 -17.76 -4.66
CA GLY A 325 -14.84 -17.19 -3.40
C GLY A 325 -13.35 -16.87 -3.47
N LEU A 326 -12.98 -15.67 -3.03
CA LEU A 326 -11.59 -15.22 -3.01
C LEU A 326 -10.76 -16.06 -2.04
N PHE A 327 -9.55 -16.43 -2.44
CA PHE A 327 -8.58 -17.19 -1.64
C PHE A 327 -8.30 -16.56 -0.27
N GLU A 328 -8.27 -15.23 -0.17
CA GLU A 328 -8.17 -14.48 1.10
C GLU A 328 -9.24 -14.88 2.13
N THR A 329 -10.48 -15.10 1.69
CA THR A 329 -11.62 -15.41 2.57
C THR A 329 -11.39 -16.69 3.36
N TYR A 330 -10.50 -17.55 2.85
CA TYR A 330 -10.09 -18.81 3.46
C TYR A 330 -8.78 -18.69 4.25
N GLY A 331 -8.26 -17.47 4.46
CA GLY A 331 -7.04 -17.21 5.22
C GLY A 331 -5.75 -17.61 4.52
N ILE A 332 -5.76 -17.67 3.17
CA ILE A 332 -4.57 -18.05 2.40
C ILE A 332 -3.53 -16.92 2.46
N ASP A 333 -2.46 -17.17 3.20
CA ASP A 333 -1.29 -16.30 3.30
C ASP A 333 -0.16 -16.73 2.34
N SER A 334 0.92 -15.94 2.29
CA SER A 334 2.07 -16.21 1.42
C SER A 334 2.77 -17.55 1.67
N ILE A 335 2.70 -18.11 2.88
CA ILE A 335 3.30 -19.41 3.21
C ILE A 335 2.43 -20.54 2.62
N MET A 336 1.12 -20.43 2.76
CA MET A 336 0.17 -21.37 2.16
C MET A 336 0.22 -21.34 0.63
N VAL A 337 0.38 -20.15 0.03
CA VAL A 337 0.58 -20.00 -1.42
C VAL A 337 1.80 -20.78 -1.90
N MET A 338 2.95 -20.66 -1.20
CA MET A 338 4.15 -21.42 -1.57
C MET A 338 3.97 -22.94 -1.44
N GLN A 339 3.28 -23.40 -0.39
CA GLN A 339 2.97 -24.83 -0.23
C GLN A 339 2.07 -25.37 -1.34
N LEU A 340 1.04 -24.60 -1.71
CA LEU A 340 0.12 -24.93 -2.80
C LEU A 340 0.84 -24.98 -4.15
N THR A 341 1.68 -23.99 -4.44
CA THR A 341 2.45 -23.96 -5.69
C THR A 341 3.40 -25.15 -5.76
N ASN A 342 4.15 -25.45 -4.69
CA ASN A 342 5.05 -26.61 -4.66
C ASN A 342 4.30 -27.95 -4.81
N GLN A 343 3.03 -28.03 -4.42
CA GLN A 343 2.20 -29.22 -4.63
C GLN A 343 1.76 -29.34 -6.09
N LEU A 344 1.38 -28.23 -6.74
CA LEU A 344 1.05 -28.21 -8.17
C LEU A 344 2.26 -28.54 -9.03
N GLU A 345 3.45 -28.08 -8.65
CA GLU A 345 4.65 -28.31 -9.46
C GLU A 345 5.04 -29.78 -9.60
N LYS A 346 4.63 -30.62 -8.64
CA LYS A 346 4.85 -32.07 -8.71
C LYS A 346 4.10 -32.72 -9.88
N GLU A 347 2.97 -32.15 -10.27
CA GLU A 347 2.07 -32.72 -11.29
C GLU A 347 2.18 -31.98 -12.63
N PHE A 348 2.43 -30.67 -12.61
CA PHE A 348 2.44 -29.82 -13.80
C PHE A 348 3.84 -29.29 -14.19
N GLY A 349 4.89 -29.66 -13.46
CA GLY A 349 6.24 -29.12 -13.64
C GLY A 349 6.39 -27.72 -13.04
N SER A 350 7.45 -26.98 -13.40
CA SER A 350 7.71 -25.64 -12.85
C SER A 350 6.53 -24.67 -13.07
N LEU A 351 6.09 -23.97 -12.02
CA LEU A 351 4.95 -23.04 -12.07
C LEU A 351 5.32 -21.70 -11.45
N SER A 352 4.61 -20.66 -11.89
CA SER A 352 4.75 -19.32 -11.30
C SER A 352 4.48 -19.36 -9.80
N LYS A 353 5.43 -18.87 -8.98
CA LYS A 353 5.22 -18.72 -7.53
C LYS A 353 4.15 -17.68 -7.19
N THR A 354 3.74 -16.86 -8.15
CA THR A 354 2.71 -15.82 -8.00
C THR A 354 1.33 -16.23 -8.47
N LEU A 355 1.18 -17.49 -8.89
CA LEU A 355 -0.05 -18.03 -9.48
C LEU A 355 -1.31 -17.76 -8.65
N PHE A 356 -1.26 -17.93 -7.34
CA PHE A 356 -2.43 -17.69 -6.46
C PHE A 356 -2.74 -16.21 -6.21
N PHE A 357 -1.80 -15.30 -6.51
CA PHE A 357 -2.04 -13.85 -6.52
C PHE A 357 -2.64 -13.41 -7.87
N GLU A 358 -2.22 -14.04 -8.97
CA GLU A 358 -2.75 -13.82 -10.32
C GLU A 358 -4.17 -14.34 -10.49
N TYR A 359 -4.49 -15.50 -9.91
CA TYR A 359 -5.79 -16.14 -10.02
C TYR A 359 -6.39 -16.29 -8.63
N GLN A 360 -7.17 -15.30 -8.20
CA GLN A 360 -7.59 -15.17 -6.79
C GLN A 360 -8.74 -16.11 -6.37
N ASN A 361 -9.25 -16.95 -7.27
CA ASN A 361 -10.29 -17.93 -6.96
C ASN A 361 -10.12 -19.20 -7.82
N ILE A 362 -10.84 -20.26 -7.45
CA ILE A 362 -10.74 -21.56 -8.13
C ILE A 362 -11.17 -21.44 -9.60
N ARG A 363 -12.20 -20.65 -9.93
CA ARG A 363 -12.65 -20.51 -11.32
C ARG A 363 -11.54 -19.97 -12.21
N ALA A 364 -10.89 -18.89 -11.77
CA ALA A 364 -9.82 -18.23 -12.50
C ALA A 364 -8.60 -19.17 -12.62
N LEU A 365 -8.23 -19.85 -11.53
CA LEU A 365 -7.13 -20.82 -11.51
C LEU A 365 -7.40 -21.99 -12.47
N THR A 366 -8.61 -22.53 -12.44
CA THR A 366 -9.03 -23.62 -13.33
C THR A 366 -8.99 -23.16 -14.79
N GLY A 367 -9.46 -21.95 -15.08
CA GLY A 367 -9.39 -21.37 -16.42
C GLY A 367 -7.97 -21.30 -16.96
N TYR A 368 -7.00 -20.90 -16.13
CA TYR A 368 -5.59 -20.88 -16.48
C TYR A 368 -5.06 -22.28 -16.85
N PHE A 369 -5.23 -23.28 -15.99
CA PHE A 369 -4.72 -24.62 -16.27
C PHE A 369 -5.41 -25.28 -17.47
N LEU A 370 -6.69 -25.00 -17.72
CA LEU A 370 -7.39 -25.48 -18.92
C LEU A 370 -6.85 -24.85 -20.21
N ALA A 371 -6.35 -23.62 -20.15
CA ALA A 371 -5.77 -22.93 -21.29
C ALA A 371 -4.32 -23.36 -21.55
N THR A 372 -3.51 -23.49 -20.48
CA THR A 372 -2.05 -23.67 -20.59
C THR A 372 -1.59 -25.13 -20.45
N TYR A 373 -2.29 -25.94 -19.65
CA TYR A 373 -1.87 -27.30 -19.29
C TYR A 373 -2.94 -28.34 -19.61
N ARG A 374 -3.70 -28.11 -20.69
CA ARG A 374 -4.88 -28.90 -21.05
C ARG A 374 -4.57 -30.40 -21.17
N ASP A 375 -3.52 -30.76 -21.90
CA ASP A 375 -3.19 -32.17 -22.18
C ASP A 375 -2.70 -32.90 -20.93
N GLN A 376 -1.97 -32.21 -20.06
CA GLN A 376 -1.55 -32.73 -18.75
C GLN A 376 -2.73 -32.86 -17.79
N LEU A 377 -3.69 -31.92 -17.79
CA LEU A 377 -4.95 -32.05 -17.06
C LEU A 377 -5.77 -33.24 -17.56
N ILE A 378 -5.83 -33.46 -18.88
CA ILE A 378 -6.51 -34.61 -19.49
C ILE A 378 -5.86 -35.92 -19.00
N GLY A 379 -4.53 -35.99 -19.01
CA GLY A 379 -3.77 -37.13 -18.48
C GLY A 379 -3.98 -37.36 -16.98
N LEU A 380 -3.85 -36.31 -16.16
CA LEU A 380 -3.99 -36.34 -14.71
C LEU A 380 -5.41 -36.74 -14.26
N LEU A 381 -6.42 -36.29 -15.01
CA LEU A 381 -7.84 -36.59 -14.75
C LEU A 381 -8.30 -37.90 -15.41
N GLY A 382 -7.39 -38.63 -16.08
CA GLY A 382 -7.63 -39.95 -16.69
C GLY A 382 -8.63 -39.92 -17.84
N LEU A 383 -8.71 -38.81 -18.58
CA LEU A 383 -9.59 -38.66 -19.74
C LEU A 383 -8.85 -39.15 -20.99
N ARG A 384 -9.35 -40.20 -21.66
CA ARG A 384 -8.78 -40.66 -22.94
C ARG A 384 -9.47 -39.96 -24.11
N GLU A 385 -8.71 -39.35 -25.01
CA GLU A 385 -9.22 -39.07 -26.36
C GLU A 385 -9.41 -40.40 -27.09
N SER A 386 -10.66 -40.69 -27.48
CA SER A 386 -10.96 -41.75 -28.42
C SER A 386 -10.81 -41.18 -29.83
N THR A 387 -9.66 -41.39 -30.45
CA THR A 387 -9.54 -41.34 -31.90
C THR A 387 -10.38 -42.46 -32.50
N VAL A 388 -11.34 -42.11 -33.37
CA VAL A 388 -11.87 -43.06 -34.36
C VAL A 388 -11.54 -42.49 -35.72
N ALA A 389 -10.54 -43.10 -36.35
CA ALA A 389 -10.38 -43.06 -37.79
C ALA A 389 -11.55 -43.82 -38.42
N ALA A 390 -12.28 -43.17 -39.31
CA ALA A 390 -13.11 -43.84 -40.30
C ALA A 390 -12.65 -43.39 -41.69
N THR A 391 -12.11 -44.33 -42.43
CA THR A 391 -11.66 -44.21 -43.82
C THR A 391 -12.84 -44.04 -44.78
N LEU A 392 -12.56 -43.36 -45.88
CA LEU A 392 -13.39 -42.95 -47.01
C LEU A 392 -14.23 -44.08 -47.65
N GLU A 393 -15.43 -43.73 -48.15
CA GLU A 393 -15.74 -43.88 -49.58
C GLU A 393 -16.85 -42.92 -50.07
N SER A 394 -16.53 -42.32 -51.22
CA SER A 394 -17.20 -41.35 -52.11
C SER A 394 -18.73 -41.28 -52.20
N GLN A 395 -19.26 -40.04 -52.30
CA GLN A 395 -19.82 -39.51 -53.55
C GLN A 395 -20.01 -37.98 -53.51
N ASP A 396 -19.57 -37.34 -54.60
CA ASP A 396 -19.78 -35.94 -54.96
C ASP A 396 -21.27 -35.57 -55.08
N ASP A 397 -21.65 -34.35 -54.63
CA ASP A 397 -22.27 -33.30 -55.47
C ASP A 397 -22.92 -32.15 -54.64
N ILE A 398 -22.33 -30.94 -54.76
CA ILE A 398 -22.96 -29.59 -54.96
C ILE A 398 -23.93 -29.01 -53.86
N PRO A 399 -24.13 -27.68 -53.64
CA PRO A 399 -23.32 -26.45 -53.83
C PRO A 399 -23.14 -25.60 -52.54
N ARG A 400 -22.23 -24.61 -52.61
CA ARG A 400 -22.12 -23.45 -51.71
C ARG A 400 -23.34 -22.53 -51.82
N ILE A 401 -24.00 -22.22 -50.70
CA ILE A 401 -24.90 -21.06 -50.54
C ILE A 401 -24.55 -20.33 -49.23
N GLU A 402 -24.23 -19.05 -49.37
CA GLU A 402 -24.00 -18.06 -48.31
C GLU A 402 -25.26 -17.83 -47.45
N ALA A 403 -25.10 -17.66 -46.13
CA ALA A 403 -26.18 -17.23 -45.25
C ALA A 403 -25.85 -15.88 -44.59
N LYS A 404 -26.64 -14.88 -44.98
CA LYS A 404 -26.72 -13.51 -44.49
C LYS A 404 -27.14 -13.42 -43.02
N ALA A 405 -26.56 -12.46 -42.30
CA ALA A 405 -27.09 -11.92 -41.06
C ALA A 405 -28.33 -11.04 -41.32
N PRO A 406 -29.30 -10.96 -40.37
CA PRO A 406 -30.57 -10.28 -40.59
C PRO A 406 -30.48 -8.77 -40.38
N ALA A 407 -31.22 -8.03 -41.20
CA ALA A 407 -31.39 -6.58 -41.12
C ALA A 407 -32.86 -6.21 -40.89
N GLY A 408 -33.06 -5.12 -40.13
CA GLY A 408 -34.28 -4.31 -40.10
C GLY A 408 -34.61 -3.83 -38.69
N GLY A 409 -34.60 -2.54 -38.33
CA GLY A 409 -34.28 -1.31 -39.04
C GLY A 409 -34.93 -0.13 -38.30
N SER A 410 -34.20 0.97 -38.10
CA SER A 410 -34.79 2.31 -38.06
C SER A 410 -33.72 3.37 -38.36
N ARG A 411 -33.99 4.16 -39.40
CA ARG A 411 -33.15 5.23 -39.93
C ARG A 411 -33.21 6.46 -39.02
N ARG A 412 -32.06 7.05 -38.72
CA ARG A 412 -31.88 8.52 -38.83
C ARG A 412 -30.44 8.82 -39.27
N ARG A 413 -30.34 9.47 -40.44
CA ARG A 413 -29.10 9.96 -41.03
C ARG A 413 -28.46 10.98 -40.09
N SER A 414 -27.18 10.78 -39.77
CA SER A 414 -26.25 11.90 -39.57
C SER A 414 -25.23 11.83 -40.71
N ARG A 415 -25.23 12.88 -41.53
CA ARG A 415 -24.29 13.11 -42.62
C ARG A 415 -23.05 13.77 -42.02
N PHE A 416 -22.02 13.03 -41.66
CA PHE A 416 -20.61 13.47 -41.68
C PHE A 416 -19.75 12.20 -41.66
N SER A 417 -19.37 11.75 -42.86
CA SER A 417 -18.43 10.65 -43.10
C SER A 417 -17.45 11.16 -44.14
N SER A 418 -16.44 11.81 -43.61
CA SER A 418 -15.19 12.31 -44.21
C SER A 418 -14.43 12.77 -42.96
N VAL A 419 -13.30 12.21 -42.52
CA VAL A 419 -12.10 11.82 -43.25
C VAL A 419 -11.31 10.83 -42.38
N ARG A 420 -10.83 9.69 -42.94
CA ARG A 420 -10.02 8.69 -42.21
C ARG A 420 -8.52 9.02 -42.17
N ILE A 421 -8.18 10.30 -42.33
CA ILE A 421 -6.82 10.86 -42.28
C ILE A 421 -6.56 11.56 -40.93
N GLU A 422 -7.61 11.87 -40.16
CA GLU A 422 -7.51 12.60 -38.88
C GLU A 422 -6.82 11.82 -37.74
N SER A 423 -6.70 10.48 -37.81
CA SER A 423 -6.28 9.67 -36.65
C SER A 423 -4.78 9.69 -36.30
N GLN A 424 -3.92 10.24 -37.15
CA GLN A 424 -2.47 10.28 -36.91
C GLN A 424 -2.01 11.67 -36.44
N GLU A 425 -2.61 12.75 -36.95
CA GLU A 425 -2.41 14.12 -36.47
C GLU A 425 -3.04 14.34 -35.08
N GLU A 426 -4.22 13.78 -34.80
CA GLU A 426 -4.82 13.83 -33.44
C GLU A 426 -4.00 13.06 -32.39
N LYS A 427 -3.24 12.03 -32.80
CA LYS A 427 -2.37 11.27 -31.89
C LYS A 427 -1.04 11.97 -31.62
N GLU A 428 -0.39 12.55 -32.63
CA GLU A 428 0.79 13.41 -32.41
C GLU A 428 0.43 14.64 -31.52
N ALA A 429 -0.83 15.08 -31.53
CA ALA A 429 -1.31 16.19 -30.68
C ALA A 429 -1.39 15.85 -29.18
N LEU A 430 -1.40 14.56 -28.80
CA LEU A 430 -1.48 14.11 -27.39
C LEU A 430 -0.10 13.74 -26.80
N ASP A 431 0.93 13.64 -27.63
CA ASP A 431 2.29 13.33 -27.21
C ASP A 431 2.91 14.50 -26.43
N ILE A 432 3.61 14.18 -25.34
CA ILE A 432 4.26 15.16 -24.47
C ILE A 432 5.77 15.01 -24.56
N ALA A 433 6.46 16.09 -24.91
CA ALA A 433 7.92 16.16 -24.90
C ALA A 433 8.45 16.44 -23.50
N ILE A 434 9.53 15.76 -23.14
CA ILE A 434 10.36 16.09 -21.98
C ILE A 434 11.49 16.99 -22.47
N ILE A 435 11.41 18.28 -22.14
CA ILE A 435 12.32 19.30 -22.66
C ILE A 435 13.41 19.74 -21.68
N GLY A 436 13.26 19.41 -20.40
CA GLY A 436 14.30 19.61 -19.39
C GLY A 436 14.23 18.56 -18.31
N VAL A 437 15.38 18.24 -17.71
CA VAL A 437 15.52 17.29 -16.61
C VAL A 437 16.64 17.73 -15.66
N SER A 438 16.36 17.68 -14.35
CA SER A 438 17.40 17.78 -13.31
C SER A 438 17.12 16.78 -12.20
N GLY A 439 18.15 16.47 -11.41
CA GLY A 439 18.02 15.66 -10.21
C GLY A 439 19.33 15.45 -9.47
N ARG A 440 19.20 15.14 -8.19
CA ARG A 440 20.29 14.76 -7.28
C ARG A 440 19.97 13.40 -6.68
N TYR A 441 20.93 12.50 -6.73
CA TYR A 441 20.78 11.10 -6.34
C TYR A 441 21.97 10.68 -5.46
N PRO A 442 21.90 9.55 -4.76
CA PRO A 442 22.97 9.09 -3.88
C PRO A 442 24.33 9.07 -4.59
N GLN A 443 25.32 9.71 -3.96
CA GLN A 443 26.66 9.93 -4.51
C GLN A 443 26.70 10.58 -5.92
N ALA A 444 25.67 11.33 -6.29
CA ALA A 444 25.57 12.06 -7.56
C ALA A 444 24.88 13.42 -7.37
N ARG A 445 25.65 14.50 -7.52
CA ARG A 445 25.14 15.87 -7.32
C ARG A 445 24.33 16.40 -8.49
N ASP A 446 24.40 15.73 -9.63
CA ASP A 446 23.72 16.06 -10.87
C ASP A 446 23.47 14.79 -11.69
N ILE A 447 22.69 14.94 -12.77
CA ILE A 447 22.31 13.82 -13.65
C ILE A 447 23.51 13.22 -14.41
N ARG A 448 24.61 13.96 -14.55
CA ARG A 448 25.82 13.50 -15.22
C ARG A 448 26.58 12.53 -14.32
N GLN A 449 26.83 12.90 -13.06
CA GLN A 449 27.41 11.98 -12.07
C GLN A 449 26.50 10.77 -11.86
N PHE A 450 25.18 10.96 -11.92
CA PHE A 450 24.24 9.85 -11.85
C PHE A 450 24.40 8.90 -13.04
N TRP A 451 24.56 9.42 -14.26
CA TRP A 451 24.87 8.61 -15.44
C TRP A 451 26.18 7.82 -15.27
N GLU A 452 27.25 8.49 -14.81
CA GLU A 452 28.55 7.84 -14.56
C GLU A 452 28.41 6.69 -13.54
N ASN A 453 27.74 6.94 -12.41
CA ASN A 453 27.46 5.92 -11.39
C ASN A 453 26.67 4.73 -11.95
N LEU A 454 25.62 4.99 -12.75
CA LEU A 454 24.80 3.97 -13.38
C LEU A 454 25.58 3.15 -14.40
N ARG A 455 26.27 3.82 -15.33
CA ARG A 455 27.06 3.21 -16.41
C ARG A 455 28.14 2.29 -15.84
N ASP A 456 28.82 2.74 -14.78
CA ASP A 456 29.93 2.02 -14.15
C ASP A 456 29.44 0.95 -13.16
N GLY A 457 28.13 0.83 -12.95
CA GLY A 457 27.53 -0.17 -12.05
C GLY A 457 27.88 0.07 -10.58
N LYS A 458 27.97 1.34 -10.17
CA LYS A 458 28.33 1.71 -8.80
C LYS A 458 27.17 1.46 -7.83
N ASP A 459 27.48 0.77 -6.74
CA ASP A 459 26.61 0.64 -5.57
C ASP A 459 26.81 1.88 -4.69
N CYS A 460 25.76 2.69 -4.55
CA CYS A 460 25.77 3.95 -3.84
C CYS A 460 25.24 3.85 -2.41
N ILE A 461 25.00 2.64 -1.90
CA ILE A 461 24.52 2.41 -0.54
C ILE A 461 25.65 2.58 0.48
N THR A 462 25.36 3.30 1.56
CA THR A 462 26.28 3.58 2.67
C THR A 462 25.56 3.47 4.01
N GLU A 463 26.29 3.54 5.12
CA GLU A 463 25.65 3.70 6.44
C GLU A 463 25.07 5.12 6.59
N ILE A 464 24.08 5.27 7.48
CA ILE A 464 23.51 6.59 7.81
C ILE A 464 24.63 7.57 8.18
N PRO A 465 24.78 8.69 7.44
CA PRO A 465 25.82 9.68 7.68
C PRO A 465 25.72 10.30 9.08
N LYS A 466 26.88 10.56 9.72
CA LYS A 466 26.94 11.11 11.09
C LYS A 466 26.36 12.52 11.21
N ASP A 467 26.36 13.28 10.12
CA ASP A 467 25.74 14.60 10.00
C ASP A 467 24.20 14.55 9.97
N ARG A 468 23.59 13.37 9.75
CA ARG A 468 22.14 13.17 9.88
C ARG A 468 21.74 12.92 11.33
N TRP A 469 22.18 11.80 11.90
CA TRP A 469 22.05 11.45 13.31
C TRP A 469 23.01 10.32 13.69
N ASP A 470 23.25 10.15 14.99
CA ASP A 470 23.98 8.98 15.48
C ASP A 470 23.08 7.74 15.44
N HIS A 471 23.25 6.93 14.40
CA HIS A 471 22.46 5.71 14.21
C HIS A 471 22.77 4.63 15.26
N SER A 472 23.90 4.69 15.97
CA SER A 472 24.26 3.72 17.02
C SER A 472 23.29 3.75 18.20
N LEU A 473 22.63 4.89 18.43
CA LEU A 473 21.60 5.07 19.46
C LEU A 473 20.33 4.26 19.15
N TYR A 474 20.09 3.91 17.88
CA TYR A 474 18.87 3.26 17.42
C TYR A 474 19.10 1.87 16.84
N PHE A 475 20.32 1.55 16.41
CA PHE A 475 20.64 0.28 15.77
C PHE A 475 20.74 -0.89 16.76
N ASP A 476 20.24 -2.06 16.37
CA ASP A 476 20.49 -3.35 17.01
C ASP A 476 20.34 -4.50 16.01
N GLU A 477 21.26 -5.46 15.99
CA GLU A 477 21.20 -6.60 15.07
C GLU A 477 19.96 -7.49 15.28
N ASN A 478 19.40 -7.51 16.50
CA ASN A 478 18.20 -8.27 16.80
C ASN A 478 16.96 -7.58 16.21
N ARG A 479 16.45 -8.14 15.10
CA ARG A 479 15.25 -7.68 14.38
C ARG A 479 14.00 -7.49 15.25
N ASN A 480 13.91 -8.14 16.41
CA ASN A 480 12.72 -8.10 17.27
C ASN A 480 12.90 -7.22 18.52
N LYS A 481 14.01 -6.49 18.64
CA LYS A 481 14.25 -5.63 19.82
C LYS A 481 13.36 -4.38 19.76
N PRO A 482 12.47 -4.16 20.76
CA PRO A 482 11.58 -3.00 20.76
C PRO A 482 12.34 -1.67 20.76
N GLY A 483 11.87 -0.70 19.96
CA GLY A 483 12.46 0.64 19.89
C GLY A 483 13.81 0.73 19.18
N LYS A 484 14.23 -0.33 18.48
CA LYS A 484 15.48 -0.37 17.71
C LYS A 484 15.21 -0.68 16.23
N THR A 485 16.13 -0.26 15.37
CA THR A 485 16.18 -0.57 13.93
C THR A 485 17.25 -1.62 13.68
N TYR A 486 16.96 -2.62 12.84
CA TYR A 486 17.96 -3.62 12.44
C TYR A 486 18.72 -3.22 11.17
N SER A 487 18.40 -2.05 10.60
CA SER A 487 19.12 -1.51 9.45
C SER A 487 19.69 -0.14 9.77
N LYS A 488 20.89 0.08 9.25
CA LYS A 488 21.64 1.33 9.26
C LYS A 488 22.06 1.77 7.86
N TRP A 489 21.58 1.08 6.82
CA TRP A 489 21.99 1.26 5.43
C TRP A 489 21.01 2.16 4.67
N GLY A 490 21.52 2.96 3.75
CA GLY A 490 20.72 3.85 2.91
C GLY A 490 21.52 4.42 1.72
N GLY A 491 20.81 4.84 0.68
CA GLY A 491 21.38 5.71 -0.35
C GLY A 491 21.14 7.16 0.04
N PHE A 492 22.20 7.94 0.30
CA PHE A 492 22.07 9.32 0.80
C PHE A 492 22.60 10.33 -0.21
N ILE A 493 21.90 11.45 -0.34
CA ILE A 493 22.40 12.60 -1.10
C ILE A 493 23.36 13.42 -0.23
N ASP A 494 24.38 13.97 -0.88
CA ASP A 494 25.28 14.94 -0.24
C ASP A 494 24.55 16.26 0.03
N GLY A 495 24.86 16.90 1.16
CA GLY A 495 24.43 18.28 1.42
C GLY A 495 22.92 18.49 1.48
N ALA A 496 22.16 17.55 2.07
CA ALA A 496 20.72 17.74 2.31
C ALA A 496 20.41 18.94 3.22
N ASP A 497 21.40 19.42 3.98
CA ASP A 497 21.33 20.63 4.79
C ASP A 497 21.85 21.88 4.06
N GLN A 498 22.29 21.79 2.80
CA GLN A 498 22.84 22.91 2.03
C GLN A 498 21.77 23.58 1.15
N PHE A 499 21.78 24.91 1.08
CA PHE A 499 20.84 25.69 0.28
C PHE A 499 21.37 27.12 0.00
N ASP A 500 20.91 27.75 -1.08
CA ASP A 500 21.19 29.18 -1.38
C ASP A 500 19.93 30.06 -1.19
N PRO A 501 19.57 30.43 0.05
CA PRO A 501 18.29 31.08 0.31
C PRO A 501 18.20 32.49 -0.28
N LEU A 502 19.32 33.23 -0.30
CA LEU A 502 19.33 34.60 -0.81
C LEU A 502 19.09 34.65 -2.33
N PHE A 503 19.49 33.61 -3.06
CA PHE A 503 19.11 33.46 -4.46
C PHE A 503 17.59 33.45 -4.65
N PHE A 504 16.88 32.73 -3.77
CA PHE A 504 15.42 32.57 -3.80
C PHE A 504 14.65 33.66 -3.03
N ASN A 505 15.32 34.72 -2.59
CA ASN A 505 14.77 35.77 -1.72
C ASN A 505 14.18 35.24 -0.40
N ILE A 506 14.77 34.18 0.14
CA ILE A 506 14.43 33.56 1.43
C ILE A 506 15.46 34.03 2.46
N SER A 507 15.01 34.35 3.68
CA SER A 507 15.93 34.73 4.74
C SER A 507 16.65 33.48 5.32
N PRO A 508 17.92 33.59 5.76
CA PRO A 508 18.63 32.50 6.44
C PRO A 508 17.83 31.84 7.56
N ARG A 509 17.13 32.64 8.39
CA ARG A 509 16.29 32.16 9.49
C ARG A 509 15.09 31.34 9.01
N GLU A 510 14.50 31.72 7.88
CA GLU A 510 13.40 30.96 7.29
C GLU A 510 13.92 29.63 6.72
N ALA A 511 15.08 29.63 6.06
CA ALA A 511 15.70 28.44 5.50
C ALA A 511 16.03 27.36 6.56
N GLU A 512 16.39 27.77 7.79
CA GLU A 512 16.56 26.84 8.92
C GLU A 512 15.25 26.12 9.31
N LEU A 513 14.11 26.78 9.14
CA LEU A 513 12.78 26.24 9.49
C LEU A 513 12.13 25.48 8.33
N MET A 514 12.64 25.64 7.11
CA MET A 514 12.15 24.92 5.93
C MET A 514 12.54 23.45 5.95
N ASP A 515 11.61 22.59 5.56
CA ASP A 515 11.93 21.18 5.29
C ASP A 515 13.01 21.10 4.19
N PRO A 516 14.09 20.31 4.38
CA PRO A 516 15.10 20.06 3.35
C PRO A 516 14.53 19.70 1.97
N GLN A 517 13.41 18.96 1.93
CA GLN A 517 12.77 18.55 0.67
C GLN A 517 12.29 19.74 -0.15
N GLU A 518 11.77 20.76 0.52
CA GLU A 518 11.29 21.99 -0.10
C GLU A 518 12.43 22.78 -0.73
N ARG A 519 13.56 22.90 -0.02
CA ARG A 519 14.79 23.57 -0.48
C ARG A 519 15.38 22.88 -1.70
N LEU A 520 15.55 21.56 -1.62
CA LEU A 520 16.13 20.74 -2.66
C LEU A 520 15.27 20.73 -3.93
N PHE A 521 13.94 20.64 -3.78
CA PHE A 521 13.05 20.67 -4.94
C PHE A 521 13.03 22.04 -5.62
N LEU A 522 13.11 23.13 -4.87
CA LEU A 522 13.18 24.48 -5.43
C LEU A 522 14.44 24.71 -6.28
N GLU A 523 15.61 24.29 -5.79
CA GLU A 523 16.85 24.30 -6.58
C GLU A 523 16.75 23.41 -7.81
N CYS A 524 16.24 22.18 -7.64
CA CYS A 524 16.11 21.20 -8.71
C CYS A 524 15.22 21.73 -9.86
N VAL A 525 14.09 22.36 -9.54
CA VAL A 525 13.21 22.95 -10.55
C VAL A 525 13.90 24.09 -11.30
N TYR A 526 14.62 24.96 -10.60
CA TYR A 526 15.36 26.04 -11.27
C TYR A 526 16.41 25.47 -12.24
N GLU A 527 17.16 24.45 -11.82
CA GLU A 527 18.08 23.71 -12.69
C GLU A 527 17.35 23.06 -13.89
N THR A 528 16.15 22.50 -13.70
CA THR A 528 15.34 21.93 -14.78
C THR A 528 14.91 22.98 -15.81
N LEU A 529 14.58 24.21 -15.37
CA LEU A 529 14.26 25.32 -16.27
C LEU A 529 15.48 25.72 -17.11
N GLU A 530 16.64 25.84 -16.47
CA GLU A 530 17.89 26.14 -17.17
C GLU A 530 18.30 25.00 -18.12
N ASP A 531 18.15 23.74 -17.73
CA ASP A 531 18.42 22.59 -18.60
C ASP A 531 17.55 22.63 -19.87
N ALA A 532 16.28 23.03 -19.76
CA ALA A 532 15.40 23.24 -20.90
C ALA A 532 15.71 24.50 -21.73
N GLY A 533 16.55 25.41 -21.23
CA GLY A 533 16.83 26.69 -21.85
C GLY A 533 15.70 27.72 -21.72
N TYR A 534 14.91 27.66 -20.64
CA TYR A 534 13.86 28.62 -20.34
C TYR A 534 14.16 29.41 -19.07
N THR A 535 13.81 30.70 -19.07
CA THR A 535 13.78 31.51 -17.85
C THR A 535 12.38 31.51 -17.23
N ARG A 536 12.28 31.91 -15.96
CA ARG A 536 10.97 32.08 -15.30
C ARG A 536 10.11 33.09 -16.04
N GLU A 537 10.70 34.21 -16.47
CA GLU A 537 9.98 35.26 -17.21
C GLU A 537 9.51 34.78 -18.59
N ALA A 538 10.28 33.94 -19.29
CA ALA A 538 9.90 33.41 -20.60
C ALA A 538 8.64 32.52 -20.49
N LEU A 539 8.59 31.66 -19.47
CA LEU A 539 7.40 30.85 -19.18
C LEU A 539 6.23 31.70 -18.69
N GLY A 540 6.51 32.72 -17.86
CA GLY A 540 5.53 33.70 -17.39
C GLY A 540 4.82 34.45 -18.53
N ARG A 541 5.54 34.76 -19.62
CA ARG A 541 5.01 35.52 -20.77
C ARG A 541 4.37 34.68 -21.87
N SER A 542 4.42 33.36 -21.77
CA SER A 542 3.89 32.48 -22.82
C SER A 542 2.39 32.71 -23.05
N GLN A 543 2.02 33.09 -24.27
CA GLN A 543 0.64 33.47 -24.64
C GLN A 543 -0.22 32.29 -25.11
N GLY A 544 0.09 31.06 -24.67
CA GLY A 544 -0.58 29.84 -25.12
C GLY A 544 -2.02 29.67 -24.59
N SER A 545 -2.39 30.37 -23.51
CA SER A 545 -3.68 30.21 -22.82
C SER A 545 -4.26 31.55 -22.32
N SER A 546 -5.48 31.50 -21.75
CA SER A 546 -6.32 32.66 -21.40
C SER A 546 -5.75 33.65 -20.37
N TRP A 547 -4.59 33.36 -19.76
CA TRP A 547 -3.82 34.28 -18.92
C TRP A 547 -2.34 33.87 -18.85
N ALA A 548 -1.47 34.85 -18.57
CA ALA A 548 -0.02 34.69 -18.47
C ALA A 548 0.40 33.69 -17.36
N GLY A 549 1.57 33.05 -17.53
CA GLY A 549 2.20 32.20 -16.52
C GLY A 549 1.49 30.88 -16.22
N ASN A 550 0.76 30.31 -17.18
CA ASN A 550 0.01 29.07 -17.00
C ASN A 550 0.89 27.80 -17.01
N VAL A 551 1.72 27.67 -15.97
CA VAL A 551 2.61 26.53 -15.72
C VAL A 551 2.11 25.73 -14.52
N GLY A 552 1.85 24.44 -14.70
CA GLY A 552 1.49 23.54 -13.60
C GLY A 552 2.71 23.01 -12.86
N VAL A 553 2.61 22.78 -11.54
CA VAL A 553 3.66 22.21 -10.68
C VAL A 553 3.09 21.02 -9.90
N PHE A 554 3.66 19.85 -10.14
CA PHE A 554 3.22 18.58 -9.54
C PHE A 554 4.41 17.87 -8.90
N VAL A 555 4.40 17.68 -7.59
CA VAL A 555 5.51 17.04 -6.86
C VAL A 555 5.06 15.82 -6.08
N GLY A 556 5.76 14.70 -6.28
CA GLY A 556 5.61 13.51 -5.47
C GLY A 556 6.37 13.63 -4.14
N VAL A 557 5.68 13.46 -3.01
CA VAL A 557 6.26 13.50 -1.66
C VAL A 557 5.46 12.57 -0.73
N MET A 558 6.09 11.98 0.28
CA MET A 558 5.43 11.07 1.22
C MET A 558 5.81 11.32 2.68
N TYR A 559 7.11 11.38 3.00
CA TYR A 559 7.55 11.55 4.39
C TYR A 559 7.70 13.02 4.77
N GLU A 560 7.11 13.40 5.90
CA GLU A 560 7.25 14.73 6.50
C GLU A 560 7.87 14.62 7.89
N GLU A 561 9.19 14.53 7.93
CA GLU A 561 9.90 14.20 9.16
C GLU A 561 10.49 15.39 9.89
N TYR A 562 10.74 16.50 9.19
CA TYR A 562 11.45 17.63 9.79
C TYR A 562 10.68 18.21 10.97
N GLN A 563 9.35 18.26 10.87
CA GLN A 563 8.45 18.68 11.95
C GLN A 563 8.61 17.89 13.27
N LEU A 564 9.13 16.66 13.22
CA LEU A 564 9.36 15.85 14.42
C LEU A 564 10.42 16.47 15.33
N TYR A 565 11.42 17.16 14.78
CA TYR A 565 12.38 17.93 15.58
C TYR A 565 11.71 19.10 16.30
N GLY A 566 10.74 19.77 15.65
CA GLY A 566 9.96 20.82 16.31
C GLY A 566 9.18 20.29 17.52
N ALA A 567 8.53 19.12 17.36
CA ALA A 567 7.83 18.46 18.47
C ALA A 567 8.79 18.06 19.62
N GLN A 568 10.00 17.59 19.30
CA GLN A 568 11.02 17.26 20.29
C GLN A 568 11.49 18.48 21.08
N GLU A 569 11.75 19.60 20.40
CA GLU A 569 12.16 20.85 21.03
C GLU A 569 11.07 21.41 21.95
N GLN A 570 9.79 21.28 21.56
CA GLN A 570 8.66 21.69 22.42
C GLN A 570 8.60 20.89 23.73
N ILE A 571 8.86 19.58 23.68
CA ILE A 571 8.94 18.75 24.89
C ILE A 571 10.10 19.19 25.80
N GLN A 572 11.19 19.72 25.22
CA GLN A 572 12.31 20.30 25.96
C GLN A 572 12.06 21.74 26.44
N GLY A 573 10.83 22.26 26.28
CA GLY A 573 10.45 23.60 26.73
C GLY A 573 10.86 24.72 25.77
N ARG A 574 11.32 24.40 24.55
CA ARG A 574 11.65 25.40 23.52
C ARG A 574 10.45 25.63 22.60
N PRO A 575 9.92 26.85 22.49
CA PRO A 575 8.69 27.14 21.74
C PRO A 575 8.98 27.26 20.24
N ILE A 576 9.47 26.20 19.61
CA ILE A 576 9.72 26.14 18.16
C ILE A 576 8.62 25.32 17.52
N ALA A 577 7.97 25.89 16.51
CA ALA A 577 7.00 25.20 15.68
C ALA A 577 7.52 25.15 14.25
N LEU A 578 7.76 23.95 13.75
CA LEU A 578 8.08 23.72 12.35
C LEU A 578 6.82 23.46 11.54
N TRP A 579 6.83 23.88 10.29
CA TRP A 579 5.72 23.63 9.36
C TRP A 579 5.94 22.29 8.66
N GLY A 580 4.98 21.37 8.79
CA GLY A 580 4.89 20.15 7.98
C GLY A 580 3.68 20.25 7.06
N ASN A 581 3.89 20.81 5.87
CA ASN A 581 2.83 20.89 4.86
C ASN A 581 3.43 20.49 3.50
N PRO A 582 3.03 19.35 2.92
CA PRO A 582 3.69 18.83 1.73
C PRO A 582 3.37 19.71 0.52
N GLY A 583 2.22 20.40 0.55
CA GLY A 583 1.83 21.36 -0.48
C GLY A 583 2.76 22.56 -0.60
N SER A 584 3.55 22.90 0.43
CA SER A 584 4.48 24.02 0.37
C SER A 584 5.60 23.79 -0.65
N ILE A 585 5.99 22.53 -0.88
CA ILE A 585 7.02 22.14 -1.85
C ILE A 585 6.64 22.58 -3.27
N ALA A 586 5.40 22.33 -3.71
CA ALA A 586 4.91 22.80 -5.00
C ALA A 586 4.63 24.31 -4.99
N ASN A 587 4.00 24.81 -3.92
CA ASN A 587 3.56 26.20 -3.86
C ASN A 587 4.72 27.19 -3.82
N ARG A 588 5.86 26.85 -3.20
CA ARG A 588 7.05 27.72 -3.21
C ARG A 588 7.65 27.88 -4.59
N VAL A 589 7.65 26.81 -5.40
CA VAL A 589 8.07 26.88 -6.79
C VAL A 589 7.15 27.82 -7.56
N SER A 590 5.82 27.63 -7.43
CA SER A 590 4.86 28.52 -8.09
C SER A 590 4.99 29.97 -7.64
N TYR A 591 5.19 30.21 -6.34
CA TYR A 591 5.39 31.54 -5.79
C TYR A 591 6.66 32.21 -6.30
N PHE A 592 7.80 31.50 -6.30
CA PHE A 592 9.08 32.07 -6.73
C PHE A 592 9.13 32.33 -8.24
N CYS A 593 8.51 31.46 -9.03
CA CYS A 593 8.49 31.56 -10.48
C CYS A 593 7.31 32.36 -11.05
N ASP A 594 6.39 32.82 -10.19
CA ASP A 594 5.14 33.49 -10.59
C ASP A 594 4.30 32.63 -11.56
N PHE A 595 4.15 31.34 -11.21
CA PHE A 595 3.34 30.40 -11.99
C PHE A 595 1.90 30.36 -11.48
N HIS A 596 0.96 30.43 -12.41
CA HIS A 596 -0.49 30.53 -12.16
C HIS A 596 -1.28 29.27 -12.53
N GLY A 597 -0.60 28.19 -12.96
CA GLY A 597 -1.23 26.89 -13.23
C GLY A 597 -1.50 26.09 -11.94
N PRO A 598 -2.02 24.86 -12.06
CA PRO A 598 -2.24 23.97 -10.91
C PRO A 598 -0.94 23.73 -10.12
N SER A 599 -0.96 23.87 -8.80
CA SER A 599 0.20 23.62 -7.94
C SER A 599 -0.18 22.65 -6.82
N MET A 600 0.43 21.46 -6.80
CA MET A 600 0.05 20.42 -5.85
C MET A 600 1.17 19.43 -5.49
N ALA A 601 1.14 19.03 -4.23
CA ALA A 601 1.82 17.85 -3.74
C ALA A 601 0.94 16.60 -3.88
N VAL A 602 1.58 15.49 -4.22
CA VAL A 602 0.95 14.20 -4.51
C VAL A 602 1.58 13.14 -3.64
N ASP A 603 0.78 12.48 -2.80
CA ASP A 603 1.20 11.30 -2.05
C ASP A 603 0.39 10.09 -2.50
N THR A 604 1.04 9.25 -3.31
CA THR A 604 0.60 7.88 -3.61
C THR A 604 1.64 6.86 -3.17
N MET A 605 2.39 7.18 -2.11
CA MET A 605 3.54 6.45 -1.61
C MET A 605 4.67 6.33 -2.66
N CYS A 606 5.21 5.13 -2.88
CA CYS A 606 6.33 4.89 -3.78
C CYS A 606 6.06 5.19 -5.28
N SER A 607 4.79 5.42 -5.67
CA SER A 607 4.42 5.80 -7.04
C SER A 607 4.23 7.30 -7.24
N SER A 608 4.40 8.11 -6.19
CA SER A 608 4.04 9.54 -6.16
C SER A 608 4.58 10.35 -7.33
N SER A 609 5.87 10.26 -7.65
CA SER A 609 6.44 11.05 -8.76
C SER A 609 5.91 10.65 -10.14
N LEU A 610 5.60 9.37 -10.38
CA LEU A 610 4.98 8.98 -11.66
C LEU A 610 3.51 9.42 -11.71
N THR A 611 2.81 9.40 -10.59
CA THR A 611 1.46 9.97 -10.49
C THR A 611 1.49 11.49 -10.75
N ALA A 612 2.50 12.20 -10.24
CA ALA A 612 2.69 13.62 -10.51
C ALA A 612 2.91 13.90 -12.01
N ILE A 613 3.75 13.10 -12.69
CA ILE A 613 3.93 13.17 -14.15
C ILE A 613 2.63 12.85 -14.89
N HIS A 614 1.88 11.84 -14.46
CA HIS A 614 0.59 11.52 -15.06
C HIS A 614 -0.39 12.70 -14.98
N LEU A 615 -0.51 13.35 -13.81
CA LEU A 615 -1.35 14.52 -13.63
C LEU A 615 -0.88 15.69 -14.50
N ALA A 616 0.42 15.93 -14.59
CA ALA A 616 1.00 16.95 -15.46
C ALA A 616 0.64 16.69 -16.94
N CYS A 617 0.83 15.47 -17.44
CA CYS A 617 0.45 15.09 -18.80
C CYS A 617 -1.05 15.28 -19.06
N GLN A 618 -1.93 14.87 -18.12
CA GLN A 618 -3.38 15.06 -18.25
C GLN A 618 -3.78 16.54 -18.31
N ASN A 619 -3.11 17.41 -17.55
CA ASN A 619 -3.38 18.85 -17.57
C ASN A 619 -2.90 19.50 -18.89
N LEU A 620 -1.73 19.11 -19.40
CA LEU A 620 -1.21 19.55 -20.70
C LEU A 620 -2.13 19.12 -21.85
N GLN A 621 -2.52 17.85 -21.90
CA GLN A 621 -3.39 17.29 -22.95
C GLN A 621 -4.78 17.95 -22.98
N ARG A 622 -5.28 18.42 -21.84
CA ARG A 622 -6.56 19.13 -21.72
C ARG A 622 -6.44 20.64 -21.94
N GLY A 623 -5.23 21.16 -22.16
CA GLY A 623 -4.97 22.60 -22.27
C GLY A 623 -5.22 23.37 -20.97
N ILE A 624 -5.18 22.70 -19.81
CA ILE A 624 -5.30 23.36 -18.50
C ILE A 624 -4.03 24.17 -18.22
N CYS A 625 -2.87 23.68 -18.63
CA CYS A 625 -1.59 24.41 -18.59
C CYS A 625 -0.84 24.26 -19.91
N ASP A 626 0.06 25.20 -20.21
CA ASP A 626 0.89 25.19 -21.43
C ASP A 626 2.22 24.45 -21.22
N PHE A 627 2.71 24.53 -19.98
CA PHE A 627 3.89 23.82 -19.50
C PHE A 627 3.54 23.15 -18.17
N ALA A 628 4.24 22.08 -17.84
CA ALA A 628 4.12 21.46 -16.53
C ALA A 628 5.48 21.01 -16.02
N ILE A 629 5.74 21.33 -14.75
CA ILE A 629 6.85 20.79 -13.98
C ILE A 629 6.31 19.61 -13.20
N ALA A 630 6.96 18.45 -13.35
CA ALA A 630 6.59 17.24 -12.64
C ALA A 630 7.82 16.55 -12.07
N GLY A 631 7.73 16.03 -10.85
CA GLY A 631 8.89 15.41 -10.21
C GLY A 631 8.56 14.74 -8.89
N GLY A 632 9.60 14.54 -8.09
CA GLY A 632 9.44 14.03 -6.73
C GLY A 632 10.69 14.26 -5.89
N VAL A 633 10.48 14.28 -4.58
CA VAL A 633 11.53 14.46 -3.59
C VAL A 633 11.32 13.49 -2.42
N ASN A 634 12.43 12.96 -1.91
CA ASN A 634 12.48 12.13 -0.72
C ASN A 634 13.84 12.27 -0.05
N VAL A 635 13.87 12.65 1.23
CA VAL A 635 15.09 12.62 2.05
C VAL A 635 14.80 11.99 3.41
N SER A 636 15.82 11.38 4.02
CA SER A 636 15.72 10.72 5.32
C SER A 636 16.32 11.63 6.38
N ILE A 637 15.46 12.24 7.18
CA ILE A 637 15.83 13.38 8.03
C ILE A 637 15.77 13.04 9.51
N HIS A 638 14.95 12.07 9.90
CA HIS A 638 14.75 11.69 11.30
C HIS A 638 14.86 10.17 11.52
N PRO A 639 15.39 9.68 12.67
CA PRO A 639 15.49 8.24 12.97
C PRO A 639 14.16 7.47 12.94
N ASN A 640 13.04 8.18 13.14
CA ASN A 640 11.70 7.60 13.18
C ASN A 640 11.34 6.84 11.90
N LYS A 641 11.80 7.29 10.72
CA LYS A 641 11.67 6.52 9.47
C LYS A 641 12.22 5.11 9.59
N TYR A 642 13.47 4.99 10.01
CA TYR A 642 14.15 3.69 10.11
C TYR A 642 13.53 2.79 11.18
N LEU A 643 13.04 3.37 12.27
CA LEU A 643 12.27 2.64 13.28
C LEU A 643 10.97 2.08 12.69
N PHE A 644 10.18 2.92 12.01
CA PHE A 644 8.93 2.51 11.36
C PHE A 644 9.15 1.43 10.30
N LEU A 645 10.12 1.63 9.41
CA LEU A 645 10.41 0.69 8.33
C LEU A 645 10.90 -0.66 8.86
N SER A 646 11.71 -0.66 9.92
CA SER A 646 12.18 -1.89 10.57
C SER A 646 11.04 -2.60 11.30
N GLN A 647 10.19 -1.87 12.04
CA GLN A 647 9.00 -2.44 12.68
C GLN A 647 8.02 -3.06 11.67
N SER A 648 7.90 -2.43 10.50
CA SER A 648 7.06 -2.90 9.39
C SER A 648 7.73 -3.97 8.52
N LYS A 649 9.00 -4.33 8.82
CA LYS A 649 9.81 -5.30 8.07
C LYS A 649 9.95 -4.98 6.56
N PHE A 650 9.98 -3.70 6.20
CA PHE A 650 10.21 -3.28 4.81
C PHE A 650 11.69 -3.20 4.45
N VAL A 651 12.56 -2.98 5.44
CA VAL A 651 13.99 -2.78 5.18
C VAL A 651 14.71 -4.10 4.94
N SER A 652 15.55 -4.14 3.91
CA SER A 652 16.49 -5.23 3.63
C SER A 652 17.43 -5.43 4.81
N SER A 653 17.63 -6.69 5.19
CA SER A 653 18.57 -7.03 6.27
C SER A 653 20.03 -7.03 5.84
N LYS A 654 20.26 -7.17 4.53
CA LYS A 654 21.60 -7.19 3.94
C LYS A 654 22.11 -5.80 3.57
N GLY A 655 21.26 -4.77 3.72
CA GLY A 655 21.61 -3.41 3.32
C GLY A 655 21.76 -3.24 1.82
N ARG A 656 21.04 -4.02 0.99
CA ARG A 656 21.02 -3.84 -0.47
C ARG A 656 19.66 -4.17 -1.08
N CYS A 657 19.33 -3.60 -2.24
CA CYS A 657 18.14 -3.95 -3.02
C CYS A 657 18.50 -5.04 -4.04
N GLU A 658 18.11 -6.28 -3.79
CA GLU A 658 18.41 -7.43 -4.67
C GLU A 658 17.37 -7.56 -5.79
N SER A 659 17.15 -6.47 -6.54
CA SER A 659 16.16 -6.42 -7.63
C SER A 659 16.41 -7.53 -8.65
N PHE A 660 15.47 -8.47 -8.76
CA PHE A 660 15.54 -9.70 -9.57
C PHE A 660 16.64 -10.70 -9.18
N GLY A 661 17.38 -10.43 -8.11
CA GLY A 661 18.43 -11.30 -7.57
C GLY A 661 17.91 -12.29 -6.54
N GLU A 662 18.69 -13.34 -6.29
CA GLU A 662 18.40 -14.31 -5.23
C GLU A 662 18.49 -13.68 -3.83
N GLY A 663 17.55 -14.05 -2.95
CA GLY A 663 17.66 -13.78 -1.51
C GLY A 663 17.14 -12.42 -1.05
N GLY A 664 16.47 -11.66 -1.92
CA GLY A 664 15.87 -10.37 -1.58
C GLY A 664 14.79 -10.45 -0.49
N ASP A 665 15.01 -9.76 0.64
CA ASP A 665 14.13 -9.78 1.82
C ASP A 665 13.52 -8.40 2.20
N GLY A 666 13.72 -7.39 1.36
CA GLY A 666 13.26 -6.01 1.59
C GLY A 666 14.02 -5.04 0.68
N TYR A 667 13.73 -3.73 0.80
CA TYR A 667 14.47 -2.68 0.10
C TYR A 667 15.35 -1.87 1.04
N VAL A 668 16.30 -1.12 0.50
CA VAL A 668 17.09 -0.14 1.25
C VAL A 668 16.54 1.25 1.01
N PRO A 669 16.24 2.06 2.03
CA PRO A 669 15.78 3.44 1.83
C PRO A 669 16.80 4.25 1.03
N GLY A 670 16.32 4.99 0.04
CA GLY A 670 17.12 5.92 -0.76
C GLY A 670 16.59 7.35 -0.63
N GLU A 671 17.49 8.32 -0.76
CA GLU A 671 17.17 9.73 -0.94
C GLU A 671 17.21 10.07 -2.42
N GLY A 672 16.51 11.12 -2.82
CA GLY A 672 16.56 11.61 -4.18
C GLY A 672 15.63 12.79 -4.41
N VAL A 673 16.01 13.66 -5.34
CA VAL A 673 15.16 14.72 -5.86
C VAL A 673 15.32 14.76 -7.37
N GLY A 674 14.22 14.96 -8.09
CA GLY A 674 14.26 15.14 -9.53
C GLY A 674 13.02 15.86 -10.04
N ALA A 675 13.18 16.52 -11.18
CA ALA A 675 12.09 17.21 -11.89
C ALA A 675 12.31 17.16 -13.41
N VAL A 676 11.18 17.15 -14.14
CA VAL A 676 11.13 17.33 -15.60
C VAL A 676 10.24 18.51 -15.97
N LEU A 677 10.61 19.22 -17.04
CA LEU A 677 9.77 20.20 -17.71
C LEU A 677 9.10 19.56 -18.92
N LEU A 678 7.77 19.64 -18.96
CA LEU A 678 6.91 18.98 -19.93
C LEU A 678 6.16 20.01 -20.78
N LYS A 679 6.01 19.68 -22.05
CA LYS A 679 5.33 20.50 -23.06
C LYS A 679 4.70 19.60 -24.13
N SER A 680 3.68 20.06 -24.85
CA SER A 680 3.20 19.30 -26.02
C SER A 680 4.32 19.13 -27.05
N LEU A 681 4.43 17.94 -27.65
CA LEU A 681 5.49 17.62 -28.60
C LEU A 681 5.49 18.58 -29.80
N SER A 682 4.32 18.90 -30.32
CA SER A 682 4.16 19.85 -31.43
C SER A 682 4.73 21.24 -31.13
N LYS A 683 4.46 21.79 -29.93
CA LYS A 683 5.00 23.09 -29.51
C LYS A 683 6.49 23.00 -29.17
N ALA A 684 6.98 21.86 -28.68
CA ALA A 684 8.41 21.66 -28.42
C ALA A 684 9.22 21.68 -29.72
N ILE A 685 8.73 20.99 -30.76
CA ILE A 685 9.36 20.99 -32.10
C ILE A 685 9.30 22.38 -32.72
N ALA A 686 8.15 23.07 -32.63
CA ALA A 686 7.98 24.41 -33.17
C ALA A 686 8.95 25.42 -32.54
N ASP A 687 9.16 25.34 -31.23
CA ASP A 687 9.98 26.30 -30.49
C ASP A 687 11.48 25.95 -30.50
N GLY A 688 11.86 24.86 -31.17
CA GLY A 688 13.26 24.43 -31.27
C GLY A 688 13.85 23.94 -29.95
N ASP A 689 13.00 23.33 -29.10
CA ASP A 689 13.42 22.81 -27.80
C ASP A 689 14.26 21.54 -27.96
N HIS A 690 15.22 21.34 -27.05
CA HIS A 690 15.84 20.05 -26.87
C HIS A 690 14.80 19.06 -26.33
N ILE A 691 14.75 17.84 -26.87
CA ILE A 691 13.79 16.81 -26.45
C ILE A 691 14.57 15.57 -26.04
N TYR A 692 14.52 15.24 -24.74
CA TYR A 692 15.17 14.04 -24.18
C TYR A 692 14.41 12.75 -24.54
N GLY A 693 13.09 12.84 -24.66
CA GLY A 693 12.21 11.73 -24.95
C GLY A 693 10.75 12.18 -25.04
N ILE A 694 9.91 11.30 -25.56
CA ILE A 694 8.49 11.56 -25.75
C ILE A 694 7.69 10.65 -24.83
N ILE A 695 6.86 11.21 -23.96
CA ILE A 695 5.86 10.46 -23.20
C ILE A 695 4.69 10.16 -24.13
N LYS A 696 4.54 8.89 -24.50
CA LYS A 696 3.49 8.39 -25.40
C LYS A 696 2.17 8.13 -24.66
N ALA A 697 2.27 7.65 -23.44
CA ALA A 697 1.13 7.45 -22.56
C ALA A 697 1.55 7.34 -21.10
N THR A 698 0.59 7.60 -20.22
CA THR A 698 0.70 7.38 -18.78
C THR A 698 -0.61 6.78 -18.27
N ALA A 699 -0.54 5.84 -17.35
CA ALA A 699 -1.74 5.28 -16.73
C ALA A 699 -1.53 5.12 -15.23
N ILE A 700 -2.62 5.28 -14.47
CA ILE A 700 -2.68 5.01 -13.04
C ILE A 700 -3.91 4.13 -12.71
N ASN A 701 -3.79 3.30 -11.67
CA ASN A 701 -4.93 2.60 -11.07
C ASN A 701 -4.67 2.26 -9.59
N HIS A 702 -5.60 1.55 -8.96
CA HIS A 702 -5.42 1.00 -7.62
C HIS A 702 -5.56 -0.52 -7.63
N GLY A 703 -4.80 -1.20 -6.76
CA GLY A 703 -4.83 -2.65 -6.55
C GLY A 703 -6.16 -3.22 -6.04
N GLY A 704 -7.14 -2.38 -5.71
CA GLY A 704 -8.36 -2.79 -5.01
C GLY A 704 -8.07 -3.51 -3.69
N LYS A 705 -8.94 -4.45 -3.33
CA LYS A 705 -8.76 -5.33 -2.16
C LYS A 705 -7.85 -6.51 -2.52
N THR A 706 -6.85 -6.79 -1.69
CA THR A 706 -5.92 -7.93 -1.80
C THR A 706 -5.79 -8.63 -0.44
N ASN A 707 -4.99 -9.70 -0.36
CA ASN A 707 -4.79 -10.49 0.86
C ASN A 707 -4.14 -9.73 2.03
N GLY A 708 -3.77 -8.47 1.85
CA GLY A 708 -3.29 -7.57 2.89
C GLY A 708 -3.06 -6.16 2.34
N TYR A 709 -3.15 -5.13 3.18
CA TYR A 709 -3.07 -3.73 2.74
C TYR A 709 -1.82 -3.42 1.91
N THR A 710 -0.71 -4.09 2.20
CA THR A 710 0.59 -3.88 1.55
C THR A 710 0.94 -4.94 0.50
N VAL A 711 0.00 -5.85 0.21
CA VAL A 711 0.22 -6.96 -0.74
C VAL A 711 -0.15 -6.49 -2.16
N PRO A 712 0.79 -6.55 -3.12
CA PRO A 712 0.54 -6.08 -4.49
C PRO A 712 -0.49 -6.95 -5.23
N ASN A 713 -1.13 -6.36 -6.24
CA ASN A 713 -2.11 -7.06 -7.09
C ASN A 713 -1.55 -7.22 -8.53
N PRO A 714 -1.12 -8.42 -8.96
CA PRO A 714 -0.56 -8.62 -10.29
C PRO A 714 -1.53 -8.26 -11.42
N ASN A 715 -2.83 -8.48 -11.25
CA ASN A 715 -3.82 -8.13 -12.27
C ASN A 715 -4.01 -6.63 -12.40
N ALA A 716 -3.94 -5.89 -11.28
CA ALA A 716 -4.00 -4.43 -11.33
C ALA A 716 -2.73 -3.86 -11.97
N GLN A 717 -1.55 -4.42 -11.67
CA GLN A 717 -0.30 -4.05 -12.32
C GLN A 717 -0.35 -4.32 -13.82
N ALA A 718 -0.77 -5.53 -14.24
CA ALA A 718 -0.99 -5.85 -15.65
C ALA A 718 -2.01 -4.90 -16.31
N SER A 719 -3.10 -4.56 -15.61
CA SER A 719 -4.12 -3.65 -16.13
C SER A 719 -3.61 -2.23 -16.35
N VAL A 720 -2.80 -1.67 -15.44
CA VAL A 720 -2.25 -0.31 -15.62
C VAL A 720 -1.23 -0.28 -16.76
N ILE A 721 -0.38 -1.31 -16.86
CA ILE A 721 0.61 -1.45 -17.93
C ILE A 721 -0.09 -1.60 -19.29
N GLY A 722 -1.04 -2.55 -19.41
CA GLY A 722 -1.79 -2.77 -20.65
C GLY A 722 -2.62 -1.57 -21.06
N ARG A 723 -3.17 -0.81 -20.09
CA ARG A 723 -3.86 0.46 -20.37
C ARG A 723 -2.92 1.49 -20.99
N ALA A 724 -1.72 1.68 -20.43
CA ALA A 724 -0.74 2.60 -20.97
C ALA A 724 -0.32 2.22 -22.40
N PHE A 725 -0.07 0.94 -22.68
CA PHE A 725 0.28 0.49 -24.04
C PHE A 725 -0.86 0.70 -25.04
N LYS A 726 -2.10 0.42 -24.62
CA LYS A 726 -3.29 0.65 -25.44
C LYS A 726 -3.52 2.13 -25.73
N GLU A 727 -3.37 2.99 -24.71
CA GLU A 727 -3.48 4.44 -24.87
C GLU A 727 -2.38 4.99 -25.77
N ALA A 728 -1.14 4.49 -25.65
CA ALA A 728 -0.04 4.83 -26.57
C ALA A 728 -0.28 4.32 -27.99
N GLY A 729 -1.12 3.29 -28.18
CA GLY A 729 -1.29 2.61 -29.45
C GLY A 729 -0.02 1.88 -29.92
N ILE A 730 0.78 1.41 -28.97
CA ILE A 730 2.07 0.74 -29.21
C ILE A 730 1.92 -0.76 -28.99
N ASP A 731 2.42 -1.54 -29.94
CA ASP A 731 2.57 -2.99 -29.78
C ASP A 731 3.69 -3.26 -28.75
N PRO A 732 3.41 -3.95 -27.63
CA PRO A 732 4.42 -4.29 -26.62
C PRO A 732 5.65 -5.00 -27.18
N ARG A 733 5.56 -5.69 -28.32
CA ARG A 733 6.71 -6.29 -29.00
C ARG A 733 7.79 -5.26 -29.40
N LYS A 734 7.41 -3.99 -29.55
CA LYS A 734 8.30 -2.86 -29.90
C LYS A 734 9.05 -2.31 -28.69
N ILE A 735 8.65 -2.67 -27.47
CA ILE A 735 9.30 -2.22 -26.24
C ILE A 735 10.57 -3.03 -26.02
N SER A 736 11.72 -2.35 -26.00
CA SER A 736 13.03 -2.99 -25.86
C SER A 736 13.65 -2.82 -24.48
N TYR A 737 13.07 -1.98 -23.61
CA TYR A 737 13.49 -1.83 -22.23
C TYR A 737 12.31 -1.66 -21.26
N LEU A 738 12.45 -2.18 -20.05
CA LEU A 738 11.59 -1.87 -18.92
C LEU A 738 12.40 -1.44 -17.70
N GLU A 739 12.07 -0.28 -17.16
CA GLU A 739 12.52 0.15 -15.84
C GLU A 739 11.43 -0.22 -14.83
N ALA A 740 11.67 -1.31 -14.12
CA ALA A 740 10.71 -1.88 -13.19
C ALA A 740 10.66 -1.12 -11.87
N HIS A 741 9.58 -1.34 -11.11
CA HIS A 741 9.54 -0.94 -9.73
C HIS A 741 10.58 -1.73 -8.92
N GLY A 742 10.69 -3.06 -9.12
CA GLY A 742 11.84 -3.89 -8.77
C GLY A 742 12.47 -3.58 -7.43
N THR A 743 11.73 -3.81 -6.34
CA THR A 743 12.18 -3.50 -4.96
C THR A 743 13.18 -4.50 -4.40
N GLY A 744 13.42 -5.64 -5.06
CA GLY A 744 14.30 -6.67 -4.54
C GLY A 744 13.63 -7.48 -3.43
N THR A 745 12.31 -7.70 -3.53
CA THR A 745 11.58 -8.54 -2.57
C THR A 745 11.30 -9.92 -3.16
N SER A 746 11.35 -10.94 -2.32
CA SER A 746 11.19 -12.35 -2.72
C SER A 746 9.89 -12.65 -3.48
N LEU A 747 8.81 -11.89 -3.22
CA LEU A 747 7.50 -12.03 -3.86
C LEU A 747 7.13 -10.86 -4.77
N GLY A 748 7.54 -9.63 -4.46
CA GLY A 748 7.13 -8.45 -5.24
C GLY A 748 7.71 -8.47 -6.65
N ASP A 749 8.98 -8.85 -6.80
CA ASP A 749 9.64 -8.91 -8.10
C ASP A 749 9.01 -9.99 -9.01
N PRO A 750 8.74 -11.24 -8.54
CA PRO A 750 7.94 -12.19 -9.30
C PRO A 750 6.55 -11.67 -9.70
N ILE A 751 5.86 -10.94 -8.82
CA ILE A 751 4.50 -10.42 -9.09
C ILE A 751 4.53 -9.40 -10.24
N GLU A 752 5.53 -8.53 -10.22
CA GLU A 752 5.75 -7.54 -11.27
C GLU A 752 6.09 -8.20 -12.61
N ILE A 753 7.01 -9.18 -12.62
CA ILE A 753 7.38 -9.89 -13.85
C ILE A 753 6.18 -10.67 -14.42
N ALA A 754 5.39 -11.32 -13.58
CA ALA A 754 4.19 -12.03 -14.03
C ALA A 754 3.16 -11.06 -14.65
N GLY A 755 2.94 -9.90 -14.01
CA GLY A 755 2.06 -8.86 -14.53
C GLY A 755 2.51 -8.33 -15.89
N LEU A 756 3.81 -8.08 -16.05
CA LEU A 756 4.41 -7.65 -17.31
C LEU A 756 4.34 -8.75 -18.39
N ALA A 757 4.71 -9.99 -18.06
CA ALA A 757 4.73 -11.11 -19.00
C ALA A 757 3.32 -11.42 -19.53
N LYS A 758 2.29 -11.29 -18.68
CA LYS A 758 0.90 -11.43 -19.07
C LYS A 758 0.51 -10.42 -20.16
N VAL A 759 0.86 -9.14 -19.98
CA VAL A 759 0.52 -8.10 -20.96
C VAL A 759 1.25 -8.32 -22.28
N PHE A 760 2.55 -8.64 -22.25
CA PHE A 760 3.33 -8.87 -23.47
C PHE A 760 2.87 -10.14 -24.22
N GLY A 761 2.52 -11.19 -23.49
CA GLY A 761 2.06 -12.47 -24.06
C GLY A 761 0.74 -12.38 -24.83
N GLU A 762 -0.06 -11.32 -24.63
CA GLU A 762 -1.26 -11.05 -25.43
C GLU A 762 -0.93 -10.60 -26.87
N TYR A 763 0.29 -10.11 -27.12
CA TYR A 763 0.70 -9.52 -28.39
C TYR A 763 1.80 -10.31 -29.09
N THR A 764 2.69 -10.98 -28.35
CA THR A 764 3.81 -11.71 -28.92
C THR A 764 4.13 -12.98 -28.14
N ALA A 765 4.60 -14.00 -28.86
CA ALA A 765 5.16 -15.23 -28.30
C ALA A 765 6.69 -15.18 -28.15
N ASP A 766 7.33 -14.11 -28.63
CA ASP A 766 8.78 -13.93 -28.55
C ASP A 766 9.25 -13.83 -27.10
N LYS A 767 10.38 -14.49 -26.82
CA LYS A 767 10.98 -14.55 -25.49
C LYS A 767 12.33 -13.85 -25.51
N GLN A 768 12.79 -13.41 -24.35
CA GLN A 768 14.16 -12.93 -24.14
C GLN A 768 14.61 -11.78 -25.07
N PHE A 769 13.71 -10.87 -25.44
CA PHE A 769 14.02 -9.75 -26.35
C PHE A 769 14.03 -8.38 -25.66
N CYS A 770 13.32 -8.23 -24.54
CA CYS A 770 13.16 -6.96 -23.83
C CYS A 770 14.10 -6.94 -22.62
N ALA A 771 14.98 -5.94 -22.50
CA ALA A 771 15.82 -5.82 -21.32
C ALA A 771 15.01 -5.26 -20.14
N ILE A 772 15.28 -5.71 -18.92
CA ILE A 772 14.63 -5.20 -17.69
C ILE A 772 15.66 -4.85 -16.63
N GLY A 773 15.41 -3.78 -15.87
CA GLY A 773 16.27 -3.34 -14.79
C GLY A 773 15.58 -2.51 -13.71
N SER A 774 16.34 -2.13 -12.68
CA SER A 774 15.89 -1.24 -11.60
C SER A 774 17.05 -0.42 -11.03
N ALA A 775 16.91 0.90 -11.05
CA ALA A 775 17.84 1.86 -10.45
C ALA A 775 18.01 1.66 -8.95
N LYS A 776 17.03 1.03 -8.29
CA LYS A 776 17.06 0.82 -6.82
C LYS A 776 18.21 -0.07 -6.38
N SER A 777 18.71 -0.92 -7.27
CA SER A 777 19.91 -1.73 -7.04
C SER A 777 21.18 -0.88 -6.92
N ASN A 778 21.22 0.33 -7.51
CA ASN A 778 22.35 1.25 -7.42
C ASN A 778 22.19 2.25 -6.27
N ILE A 779 21.00 2.84 -6.11
CA ILE A 779 20.80 4.02 -5.25
C ILE A 779 19.83 3.79 -4.09
N GLY A 780 19.34 2.57 -3.92
CA GLY A 780 18.27 2.28 -2.97
C GLY A 780 16.91 2.74 -3.49
N HIS A 781 15.87 2.52 -2.71
CA HIS A 781 14.52 2.92 -3.04
C HIS A 781 14.29 4.37 -2.63
N CYS A 782 14.34 5.30 -3.60
CA CYS A 782 14.05 6.74 -3.37
C CYS A 782 12.57 7.06 -3.06
N GLU A 783 11.78 6.08 -2.61
CA GLU A 783 10.35 6.18 -2.23
C GLU A 783 9.52 7.10 -3.15
N SER A 784 9.03 8.25 -2.69
CA SER A 784 8.24 9.20 -3.49
C SER A 784 8.97 9.74 -4.72
N ALA A 785 10.30 9.77 -4.71
CA ALA A 785 11.17 10.17 -5.82
C ALA A 785 11.68 8.98 -6.68
N ALA A 786 11.29 7.74 -6.37
CA ALA A 786 11.79 6.57 -7.09
C ALA A 786 11.37 6.54 -8.57
N GLY A 787 10.18 7.05 -8.88
CA GLY A 787 9.69 7.12 -10.25
C GLY A 787 10.46 8.14 -11.10
N ILE A 788 10.78 9.32 -10.55
CA ILE A 788 11.55 10.33 -11.27
C ILE A 788 13.01 9.89 -11.46
N ALA A 789 13.61 9.19 -10.48
CA ALA A 789 14.92 8.57 -10.64
C ALA A 789 14.95 7.57 -11.82
N ALA A 790 13.90 6.73 -11.92
CA ALA A 790 13.70 5.80 -13.02
C ALA A 790 13.53 6.50 -14.38
N VAL A 791 12.75 7.59 -14.43
CA VAL A 791 12.62 8.42 -15.64
C VAL A 791 13.96 9.02 -16.03
N THR A 792 14.69 9.65 -15.11
CA THR A 792 16.02 10.22 -15.39
C THR A 792 16.97 9.17 -15.94
N LYS A 793 17.02 7.97 -15.33
CA LYS A 793 17.81 6.84 -15.85
C LYS A 793 17.44 6.51 -17.30
N VAL A 794 16.15 6.33 -17.60
CA VAL A 794 15.70 6.00 -18.97
C VAL A 794 16.08 7.09 -19.97
N LEU A 795 15.88 8.37 -19.63
CA LEU A 795 16.26 9.49 -20.50
C LEU A 795 17.77 9.52 -20.76
N LEU A 796 18.60 9.23 -19.76
CA LEU A 796 20.05 9.13 -19.93
C LEU A 796 20.43 7.92 -20.80
N GLN A 797 19.77 6.77 -20.64
CA GLN A 797 19.99 5.62 -21.52
C GLN A 797 19.59 5.91 -22.97
N LEU A 798 18.51 6.69 -23.21
CA LEU A 798 18.11 7.14 -24.54
C LEU A 798 19.16 8.09 -25.12
N LYS A 799 19.59 9.10 -24.35
CA LYS A 799 20.63 10.07 -24.74
C LYS A 799 21.93 9.38 -25.13
N HIS A 800 22.38 8.41 -24.35
CA HIS A 800 23.63 7.69 -24.58
C HIS A 800 23.47 6.43 -25.43
N CYS A 801 22.24 6.09 -25.85
CA CYS A 801 21.94 4.87 -26.61
C CYS A 801 22.52 3.61 -25.95
N GLN A 802 22.51 3.53 -24.62
CA GLN A 802 23.20 2.49 -23.85
C GLN A 802 22.35 2.07 -22.65
N LEU A 803 22.23 0.75 -22.42
CA LEU A 803 21.60 0.18 -21.24
C LEU A 803 22.63 0.00 -20.12
N VAL A 804 22.24 0.33 -18.89
CA VAL A 804 23.10 0.24 -17.70
C VAL A 804 22.77 -1.00 -16.85
N PRO A 805 23.75 -1.54 -16.09
CA PRO A 805 23.55 -2.73 -15.27
C PRO A 805 22.56 -2.50 -14.11
N SER A 806 21.81 -3.55 -13.76
CA SER A 806 21.09 -3.69 -12.49
C SER A 806 21.87 -4.62 -11.58
N LEU A 807 22.25 -4.10 -10.41
CA LEU A 807 23.17 -4.77 -9.50
C LEU A 807 22.51 -5.91 -8.72
N HIS A 808 23.34 -6.70 -8.04
CA HIS A 808 22.93 -7.79 -7.14
C HIS A 808 22.04 -8.87 -7.78
N SER A 809 22.10 -8.99 -9.10
CA SER A 809 21.29 -9.94 -9.88
C SER A 809 22.12 -11.01 -10.59
N GLU A 810 23.41 -11.18 -10.24
CA GLU A 810 24.31 -12.18 -10.85
C GLU A 810 23.70 -13.59 -10.81
N VAL A 811 23.19 -13.98 -9.63
CA VAL A 811 22.28 -15.12 -9.47
C VAL A 811 20.86 -14.58 -9.45
N LEU A 812 20.07 -15.00 -10.45
CA LEU A 812 18.68 -14.56 -10.61
C LEU A 812 17.76 -15.20 -9.57
N ASN A 813 16.69 -14.50 -9.21
CA ASN A 813 15.67 -15.00 -8.31
C ASN A 813 15.03 -16.29 -8.87
N PRO A 814 15.16 -17.44 -8.19
CA PRO A 814 14.67 -18.73 -8.69
C PRO A 814 13.14 -18.81 -8.79
N ASN A 815 12.41 -17.87 -8.18
CA ASN A 815 10.96 -17.79 -8.27
C ASN A 815 10.48 -17.15 -9.59
N ILE A 816 11.39 -16.72 -10.46
CA ILE A 816 11.10 -16.10 -11.76
C ILE A 816 11.73 -16.96 -12.86
N ASP A 817 10.89 -17.55 -13.71
CA ASP A 817 11.36 -18.29 -14.88
C ASP A 817 11.64 -17.34 -16.05
N PHE A 818 12.74 -16.58 -15.96
CA PHE A 818 13.09 -15.58 -16.98
C PHE A 818 13.14 -16.18 -18.38
N HIS A 819 13.64 -17.40 -18.56
CA HIS A 819 13.79 -18.04 -19.87
C HIS A 819 12.48 -18.11 -20.67
N ASN A 820 11.35 -18.26 -19.96
CA ASN A 820 10.02 -18.32 -20.57
C ASN A 820 9.30 -16.97 -20.63
N THR A 821 9.96 -15.87 -20.24
CA THR A 821 9.42 -14.52 -20.33
C THR A 821 10.04 -13.72 -21.49
N PRO A 822 9.41 -12.61 -21.91
CA PRO A 822 10.02 -11.64 -22.81
C PRO A 822 11.31 -11.00 -22.27
N PHE A 823 11.58 -11.10 -20.96
CA PHE A 823 12.51 -10.23 -20.25
C PHE A 823 13.88 -10.86 -19.97
N VAL A 824 14.93 -10.07 -20.22
CA VAL A 824 16.31 -10.39 -19.86
C VAL A 824 16.79 -9.35 -18.86
N VAL A 825 17.22 -9.78 -17.66
CA VAL A 825 17.77 -8.86 -16.66
C VAL A 825 19.07 -8.26 -17.17
N GLN A 826 19.13 -6.93 -17.22
CA GLN A 826 20.30 -6.20 -17.72
C GLN A 826 21.41 -6.19 -16.65
N GLN A 827 22.24 -7.23 -16.60
CA GLN A 827 23.31 -7.38 -15.59
C GLN A 827 24.61 -6.61 -15.92
N LYS A 828 24.80 -6.25 -17.19
CA LYS A 828 26.02 -5.59 -17.70
C LYS A 828 25.65 -4.38 -18.53
N SER A 829 26.56 -3.44 -18.72
CA SER A 829 26.34 -2.35 -19.67
C SER A 829 26.35 -2.88 -21.12
N LYS A 830 25.42 -2.42 -21.97
CA LYS A 830 25.37 -2.81 -23.39
C LYS A 830 24.79 -1.68 -24.26
N GLU A 831 25.15 -1.64 -25.53
CA GLU A 831 24.51 -0.74 -26.50
C GLU A 831 23.01 -1.01 -26.61
N TRP A 832 22.19 0.04 -26.48
CA TRP A 832 20.74 -0.06 -26.67
C TRP A 832 20.43 0.10 -28.15
N ASN A 833 20.31 -1.01 -28.86
CA ASN A 833 19.95 -0.98 -30.27
C ASN A 833 18.45 -0.75 -30.47
N ARG A 834 18.09 -0.07 -31.56
CA ARG A 834 16.71 0.03 -32.02
C ARG A 834 16.17 -1.36 -32.35
N PRO A 835 14.96 -1.72 -31.89
CA PRO A 835 14.38 -3.02 -32.21
C PRO A 835 14.07 -3.12 -33.71
N VAL A 836 14.53 -4.20 -34.33
CA VAL A 836 14.20 -4.56 -35.71
C VAL A 836 13.24 -5.74 -35.66
N ILE A 837 12.05 -5.57 -36.22
CA ILE A 837 10.95 -6.54 -36.14
C ILE A 837 10.50 -6.89 -37.55
N GLU A 838 10.25 -8.19 -37.80
CA GLU A 838 9.67 -8.67 -39.05
C GLU A 838 8.15 -8.49 -39.03
N GLU A 839 7.62 -7.64 -39.91
CA GLU A 839 6.19 -7.42 -40.11
C GLU A 839 5.87 -7.63 -41.59
N ASN A 840 4.91 -8.52 -41.92
CA ASN A 840 4.52 -8.84 -43.29
C ASN A 840 5.69 -9.27 -44.21
N GLY A 841 6.68 -9.98 -43.66
CA GLY A 841 7.87 -10.44 -44.41
C GLY A 841 8.92 -9.35 -44.69
N GLN A 842 8.82 -8.19 -44.03
CA GLN A 842 9.81 -7.12 -44.11
C GLN A 842 10.35 -6.78 -42.72
N PHE A 843 11.67 -6.62 -42.61
CA PHE A 843 12.31 -6.13 -41.39
C PHE A 843 12.18 -4.61 -41.32
N LYS A 844 11.57 -4.12 -40.23
CA LYS A 844 11.40 -2.69 -39.96
C LYS A 844 12.05 -2.32 -38.63
N GLU A 845 12.87 -1.26 -38.67
CA GLU A 845 13.46 -0.66 -37.48
C GLU A 845 12.42 0.24 -36.78
N TYR A 846 12.34 0.13 -35.46
CA TYR A 846 11.44 0.90 -34.61
C TYR A 846 12.24 1.77 -33.63
N PRO A 847 11.68 2.92 -33.19
CA PRO A 847 12.30 3.73 -32.15
C PRO A 847 12.50 2.96 -30.85
N ARG A 848 13.53 3.31 -30.08
CA ARG A 848 13.72 2.82 -28.71
C ARG A 848 12.53 3.21 -27.84
N LEU A 849 11.95 2.21 -27.19
CA LEU A 849 10.77 2.35 -26.35
C LEU A 849 11.04 1.73 -24.99
N ALA A 850 10.73 2.48 -23.93
CA ALA A 850 10.82 2.04 -22.56
C ALA A 850 9.50 2.18 -21.81
N GLY A 851 9.14 1.14 -21.06
CA GLY A 851 8.10 1.23 -20.03
C GLY A 851 8.71 1.47 -18.65
N ILE A 852 8.06 2.27 -17.82
CA ILE A 852 8.52 2.62 -16.46
C ILE A 852 7.40 2.37 -15.47
N SER A 853 7.62 1.52 -14.47
CA SER A 853 6.63 1.14 -13.47
C SER A 853 6.95 1.68 -12.07
N ALA A 854 5.93 2.15 -11.37
CA ALA A 854 6.03 2.42 -9.93
C ALA A 854 4.77 1.96 -9.20
N PHE A 855 4.95 1.20 -8.11
CA PHE A 855 3.86 0.61 -7.33
C PHE A 855 3.96 1.04 -5.87
N GLY A 856 2.98 1.80 -5.41
CA GLY A 856 2.88 2.24 -4.02
C GLY A 856 2.42 1.09 -3.12
N ALA A 857 2.97 1.01 -1.91
CA ALA A 857 2.65 -0.06 -0.96
C ALA A 857 1.15 -0.15 -0.64
N GLY A 858 0.42 0.97 -0.65
CA GLY A 858 -1.04 0.99 -0.44
C GLY A 858 -1.87 0.49 -1.63
N GLY A 859 -1.25 0.15 -2.76
CA GLY A 859 -1.90 -0.35 -3.97
C GLY A 859 -2.01 0.64 -5.13
N SER A 860 -1.57 1.89 -4.96
CA SER A 860 -1.56 2.90 -6.02
C SER A 860 -0.47 2.63 -7.06
N ASN A 861 -0.86 2.30 -8.29
CA ASN A 861 0.07 1.92 -9.36
C ASN A 861 0.12 3.00 -10.44
N ALA A 862 1.31 3.21 -11.01
CA ALA A 862 1.54 4.09 -12.14
C ALA A 862 2.46 3.42 -13.17
N HIS A 863 2.20 3.67 -14.45
CA HIS A 863 3.06 3.24 -15.55
C HIS A 863 3.18 4.33 -16.62
N ILE A 864 4.38 4.51 -17.17
CA ILE A 864 4.69 5.50 -18.22
C ILE A 864 5.39 4.81 -19.38
N VAL A 865 5.07 5.20 -20.61
CA VAL A 865 5.76 4.77 -21.82
C VAL A 865 6.52 5.95 -22.42
N ILE A 866 7.83 5.79 -22.58
CA ILE A 866 8.73 6.80 -23.17
C ILE A 866 9.34 6.27 -24.46
N GLU A 867 9.28 7.07 -25.52
CA GLU A 867 9.90 6.83 -26.83
C GLU A 867 11.09 7.76 -27.04
N GLU A 868 12.12 7.29 -27.75
CA GLU A 868 13.19 8.19 -28.21
C GLU A 868 12.66 9.23 -29.20
N TYR A 869 13.16 10.45 -29.09
CA TYR A 869 12.92 11.46 -30.11
C TYR A 869 13.92 11.30 -31.26
N ILE A 870 13.41 11.11 -32.49
CA ILE A 870 14.22 11.08 -33.70
C ILE A 870 13.94 12.35 -34.50
N PRO A 871 14.89 13.29 -34.59
CA PRO A 871 14.72 14.49 -35.39
C PRO A 871 14.39 14.10 -36.85
N LYS A 872 13.25 14.56 -37.37
CA LYS A 872 12.91 14.41 -38.80
C LYS A 872 13.94 15.26 -39.57
N GLY A 873 14.85 14.60 -40.29
CA GLY A 873 16.12 15.12 -40.83
C GLY A 873 16.06 16.36 -41.72
N LEU A 874 15.68 17.50 -41.16
CA LEU A 874 16.01 18.81 -41.69
C LEU A 874 17.43 19.12 -41.20
N ALA A 875 18.42 18.79 -42.02
CA ALA A 875 19.74 19.41 -41.89
C ALA A 875 19.53 20.92 -42.04
N ARG A 876 19.34 21.61 -40.91
CA ARG A 876 19.23 23.06 -40.91
C ARG A 876 20.62 23.60 -41.30
N PRO A 877 20.70 24.57 -42.22
CA PRO A 877 21.97 25.23 -42.50
C PRO A 877 22.39 25.99 -41.25
N GLN A 878 23.18 25.36 -40.38
CA GLN A 878 23.89 26.06 -39.32
C GLN A 878 24.88 26.98 -40.01
N SER A 879 24.77 28.29 -39.77
CA SER A 879 25.80 29.23 -40.21
C SER A 879 27.12 28.80 -39.56
N ALA A 880 28.09 28.42 -40.38
CA ALA A 880 29.38 27.97 -39.88
C ALA A 880 30.00 29.08 -39.04
N VAL A 881 30.21 28.82 -37.75
CA VAL A 881 30.92 29.76 -36.87
C VAL A 881 32.35 29.86 -37.38
N SER A 882 32.82 31.09 -37.55
CA SER A 882 34.17 31.37 -38.00
C SER A 882 34.67 32.65 -37.34
N SER A 883 35.96 32.95 -37.51
CA SER A 883 36.50 34.25 -37.10
C SER A 883 35.81 35.44 -37.79
N GLU A 884 35.19 35.24 -38.96
CA GLU A 884 34.46 36.28 -39.70
C GLU A 884 32.97 36.40 -39.28
N ASN A 885 32.45 35.36 -38.62
CA ASN A 885 31.10 35.27 -38.05
C ASN A 885 31.17 34.71 -36.62
N PRO A 886 31.72 35.47 -35.64
CA PRO A 886 31.83 34.99 -34.28
C PRO A 886 30.48 35.05 -33.56
N VAL A 887 30.34 34.24 -32.50
CA VAL A 887 29.17 34.23 -31.63
C VAL A 887 29.48 34.92 -30.29
N ILE A 888 28.43 35.32 -29.58
CA ILE A 888 28.52 35.97 -28.27
C ILE A 888 28.12 34.97 -27.19
N ILE A 889 29.07 34.59 -26.35
CA ILE A 889 28.83 33.76 -25.17
C ILE A 889 28.66 34.67 -23.96
N VAL A 890 27.57 34.51 -23.22
CA VAL A 890 27.28 35.30 -22.02
C VAL A 890 27.15 34.39 -20.80
N LEU A 891 27.65 34.88 -19.66
CA LEU A 891 27.46 34.26 -18.34
C LEU A 891 27.07 35.35 -17.34
N SER A 892 26.27 34.99 -16.35
CA SER A 892 25.94 35.93 -15.28
C SER A 892 25.58 35.22 -13.99
N ALA A 893 25.91 35.84 -12.86
CA ALA A 893 25.58 35.32 -11.54
C ALA A 893 25.26 36.43 -10.53
N LYS A 894 24.73 36.06 -9.35
CA LYS A 894 24.44 37.02 -8.27
C LYS A 894 25.69 37.64 -7.67
N ASN A 895 26.82 36.93 -7.70
CA ASN A 895 28.10 37.37 -7.14
C ASN A 895 29.28 36.78 -7.92
N GLU A 896 30.48 37.32 -7.67
CA GLU A 896 31.68 36.99 -8.45
C GLU A 896 32.11 35.53 -8.29
N GLU A 897 31.98 34.97 -7.09
CA GLU A 897 32.35 33.58 -6.82
C GLU A 897 31.50 32.61 -7.63
N GLN A 898 30.18 32.86 -7.72
CA GLN A 898 29.30 32.04 -8.56
C GLN A 898 29.50 32.26 -10.05
N LEU A 899 29.89 33.46 -10.49
CA LEU A 899 30.27 33.68 -11.88
C LEU A 899 31.53 32.87 -12.26
N LYS A 900 32.53 32.82 -11.37
CA LYS A 900 33.72 32.00 -11.55
C LYS A 900 33.39 30.50 -11.57
N GLU A 901 32.54 30.03 -10.66
CA GLU A 901 32.11 28.63 -10.66
C GLU A 901 31.31 28.28 -11.93
N GLN A 902 30.45 29.17 -12.41
CA GLN A 902 29.70 28.96 -13.66
C GLN A 902 30.65 28.88 -14.86
N ALA A 903 31.64 29.78 -14.94
CA ALA A 903 32.69 29.73 -15.96
C ALA A 903 33.51 28.43 -15.89
N ARG A 904 33.82 27.94 -14.68
CA ARG A 904 34.52 26.66 -14.45
C ARG A 904 33.69 25.47 -14.94
N ARG A 905 32.40 25.43 -14.63
CA ARG A 905 31.49 24.35 -15.08
C ARG A 905 31.37 24.32 -16.60
N LEU A 906 31.21 25.49 -17.24
CA LEU A 906 31.17 25.58 -18.71
C LEU A 906 32.50 25.13 -19.33
N LEU A 907 33.63 25.55 -18.76
CA LEU A 907 34.95 25.12 -19.20
C LEU A 907 35.12 23.60 -19.15
N ILE A 908 34.73 22.95 -18.05
CA ILE A 908 34.80 21.49 -17.91
C ILE A 908 33.95 20.80 -18.99
N ALA A 909 32.73 21.30 -19.23
CA ALA A 909 31.84 20.71 -20.22
C ALA A 909 32.41 20.80 -21.66
N ILE A 910 33.08 21.91 -21.99
CA ILE A 910 33.78 22.08 -23.28
C ILE A 910 34.97 21.12 -23.39
N GLN A 911 35.78 21.01 -22.33
CA GLN A 911 36.99 20.17 -22.32
C GLN A 911 36.69 18.68 -22.51
N GLU A 912 35.57 18.22 -21.99
CA GLU A 912 35.09 16.85 -22.16
C GLU A 912 34.45 16.59 -23.53
N ARG A 913 34.47 17.59 -24.42
CA ARG A 913 33.89 17.55 -25.77
C ARG A 913 32.40 17.20 -25.75
N GLN A 914 31.68 17.73 -24.77
CA GLN A 914 30.23 17.56 -24.71
C GLN A 914 29.50 18.32 -25.82
N TYR A 915 30.17 19.29 -26.45
CA TYR A 915 29.64 20.12 -27.53
C TYR A 915 30.61 20.15 -28.70
N SER A 916 30.11 20.03 -29.92
CA SER A 916 30.90 20.25 -31.13
C SER A 916 30.95 21.72 -31.53
N ASP A 917 31.92 22.11 -32.36
CA ASP A 917 31.99 23.48 -32.89
C ASP A 917 30.71 23.89 -33.65
N SER A 918 29.98 22.93 -34.19
CA SER A 918 28.68 23.15 -34.85
C SER A 918 27.57 23.56 -33.89
N GLU A 919 27.69 23.23 -32.60
CA GLU A 919 26.71 23.55 -31.54
C GLU A 919 27.03 24.87 -30.81
N LEU A 920 28.09 25.57 -31.21
CA LEU A 920 28.50 26.81 -30.53
C LEU A 920 27.47 27.95 -30.72
N VAL A 921 26.73 27.96 -31.83
CA VAL A 921 25.61 28.88 -32.05
C VAL A 921 24.45 28.57 -31.10
N ASP A 922 24.11 27.30 -30.94
CA ASP A 922 23.05 26.83 -30.04
C ASP A 922 23.43 27.07 -28.57
N THR A 923 24.72 26.94 -28.25
CA THR A 923 25.29 27.28 -26.92
C THR A 923 25.12 28.77 -26.63
N ALA A 924 25.52 29.63 -27.58
CA ALA A 924 25.37 31.08 -27.45
C ALA A 924 23.90 31.48 -27.30
N TYR A 925 23.03 30.95 -28.15
CA TYR A 925 21.60 31.21 -28.11
C TYR A 925 20.99 30.81 -26.76
N THR A 926 21.25 29.59 -26.29
CA THR A 926 20.74 29.09 -25.01
C THR A 926 21.19 29.96 -23.83
N LEU A 927 22.46 30.37 -23.79
CA LEU A 927 22.96 31.25 -22.71
C LEU A 927 22.37 32.65 -22.75
N GLN A 928 21.97 33.13 -23.93
CA GLN A 928 21.41 34.47 -24.12
C GLN A 928 19.91 34.53 -23.83
N VAL A 929 19.11 33.60 -24.35
CA VAL A 929 17.64 33.62 -24.22
C VAL A 929 17.13 32.74 -23.07
N GLY A 930 17.93 31.75 -22.65
CA GLY A 930 17.53 30.72 -21.69
C GLY A 930 18.15 30.87 -20.31
N ARG A 931 18.83 31.99 -20.02
CA ARG A 931 19.42 32.28 -18.71
C ARG A 931 19.03 33.69 -18.25
N GLU A 932 18.74 33.83 -16.96
CA GLU A 932 18.43 35.13 -16.37
C GLU A 932 19.71 35.98 -16.22
N ALA A 933 19.67 37.23 -16.69
CA ALA A 933 20.81 38.13 -16.63
C ALA A 933 20.96 38.77 -15.23
N MET A 934 21.93 38.31 -14.45
CA MET A 934 22.15 38.71 -13.05
C MET A 934 23.14 39.89 -12.89
N ASP A 935 23.56 40.16 -11.64
CA ASP A 935 24.34 41.35 -11.25
C ASP A 935 25.80 41.32 -11.74
N GLU A 936 26.47 40.17 -11.68
CA GLU A 936 27.81 39.97 -12.21
C GLU A 936 27.71 39.37 -13.61
N ARG A 937 28.33 40.00 -14.61
CA ARG A 937 28.17 39.63 -16.01
C ARG A 937 29.51 39.46 -16.71
N LEU A 938 29.61 38.42 -17.53
CA LEU A 938 30.73 38.12 -18.40
C LEU A 938 30.20 37.90 -19.82
N ALA A 939 30.83 38.53 -20.81
CA ALA A 939 30.54 38.31 -22.23
C ALA A 939 31.84 38.04 -23.00
N MET A 940 31.81 37.11 -23.94
CA MET A 940 32.95 36.69 -24.76
C MET A 940 32.51 36.57 -26.21
N VAL A 941 33.25 37.20 -27.13
CA VAL A 941 33.10 37.00 -28.57
C VAL A 941 34.04 35.89 -29.00
N VAL A 942 33.55 34.82 -29.61
CA VAL A 942 34.35 33.64 -29.96
C VAL A 942 34.02 33.11 -31.36
N GLY A 943 35.04 32.70 -32.10
CA GLY A 943 34.90 32.06 -33.42
C GLY A 943 35.07 30.54 -33.41
N THR A 944 35.55 29.94 -32.30
CA THR A 944 35.74 28.48 -32.14
C THR A 944 35.59 28.05 -30.68
N SER A 945 35.36 26.76 -30.41
CA SER A 945 35.31 26.24 -29.04
C SER A 945 36.66 26.34 -28.32
N THR A 946 37.78 26.22 -29.05
CA THR A 946 39.14 26.40 -28.50
C THR A 946 39.39 27.84 -28.03
N GLU A 947 38.88 28.83 -28.76
CA GLU A 947 38.95 30.23 -28.35
C GLU A 947 38.13 30.48 -27.08
N LEU A 948 36.93 29.88 -26.98
CA LEU A 948 36.11 29.93 -25.78
C LEU A 948 36.82 29.30 -24.57
N GLU A 949 37.41 28.11 -24.73
CA GLU A 949 38.21 27.46 -23.69
C GLU A 949 39.34 28.37 -23.19
N THR A 950 40.08 28.99 -24.13
CA THR A 950 41.20 29.88 -23.81
C THR A 950 40.74 31.10 -23.01
N LYS A 951 39.62 31.73 -23.42
CA LYS A 951 39.07 32.91 -22.74
C LYS A 951 38.53 32.58 -21.34
N LEU A 952 37.85 31.45 -21.18
CA LEU A 952 37.39 30.96 -19.88
C LEU A 952 38.57 30.68 -18.93
N HIS A 953 39.62 30.01 -19.41
CA HIS A 953 40.86 29.81 -18.63
C HIS A 953 41.51 31.12 -18.21
N GLY A 954 41.60 32.09 -19.13
CA GLY A 954 42.17 33.40 -18.86
C GLY A 954 41.38 34.16 -17.79
N PHE A 955 40.05 34.14 -17.88
CA PHE A 955 39.16 34.72 -16.87
C PHE A 955 39.34 34.08 -15.49
N LEU A 956 39.38 32.75 -15.42
CA LEU A 956 39.55 32.01 -14.16
C LEU A 956 40.93 32.24 -13.52
N LYS A 957 41.95 32.58 -14.31
CA LYS A 957 43.29 32.98 -13.84
C LYS A 957 43.38 34.46 -13.44
N GLY A 958 42.31 35.24 -13.63
CA GLY A 958 42.32 36.69 -13.34
C GLY A 958 43.18 37.49 -14.30
N GLN A 959 43.32 37.06 -15.56
CA GLN A 959 44.05 37.82 -16.58
C GLN A 959 43.21 38.99 -17.10
N ASP A 960 43.79 40.19 -17.08
CA ASP A 960 43.17 41.40 -17.63
C ASP A 960 43.52 41.61 -19.11
N GLY A 961 42.68 42.36 -19.83
CA GLY A 961 42.97 42.80 -21.20
C GLY A 961 42.82 41.71 -22.28
N ILE A 962 42.10 40.62 -22.00
CA ILE A 962 41.80 39.57 -23.00
C ILE A 962 40.89 40.15 -24.10
N GLU A 963 41.33 40.06 -25.35
CA GLU A 963 40.58 40.59 -26.51
C GLU A 963 39.22 39.90 -26.68
N GLY A 964 38.17 40.70 -26.85
CA GLY A 964 36.80 40.22 -27.03
C GLY A 964 36.16 39.64 -25.77
N LEU A 965 36.74 39.85 -24.59
CA LEU A 965 36.16 39.50 -23.29
C LEU A 965 35.77 40.77 -22.53
N TYR A 966 34.55 40.79 -21.97
CA TYR A 966 33.98 41.91 -21.25
C TYR A 966 33.41 41.44 -19.92
N ARG A 967 33.74 42.14 -18.84
CA ARG A 967 33.26 41.86 -17.48
C ARG A 967 32.67 43.15 -16.87
N GLY A 968 31.60 43.01 -16.09
CA GLY A 968 31.03 44.15 -15.37
C GLY A 968 30.06 43.74 -14.26
N GLN A 969 29.79 44.69 -13.38
CA GLN A 969 28.85 44.56 -12.27
C GLN A 969 27.74 45.61 -12.41
N VAL A 970 26.48 45.18 -12.36
CA VAL A 970 25.30 46.05 -12.57
C VAL A 970 25.10 47.03 -11.42
N LYS A 971 25.17 46.56 -10.16
CA LYS A 971 24.93 47.40 -8.97
C LYS A 971 25.86 48.61 -8.89
N HIS A 972 27.12 48.47 -9.28
CA HIS A 972 28.11 49.56 -9.24
C HIS A 972 27.95 50.57 -10.38
N ASN A 973 27.24 50.19 -11.46
CA ASN A 973 27.09 51.00 -12.68
C ASN A 973 25.64 51.43 -12.95
N LYS A 974 24.73 51.23 -11.99
CA LYS A 974 23.29 51.48 -12.12
C LYS A 974 22.97 52.93 -12.53
N GLU A 975 23.70 53.89 -11.96
CA GLU A 975 23.55 55.32 -12.28
C GLU A 975 23.89 55.61 -13.74
N ILE A 976 24.95 55.02 -14.28
CA ILE A 976 25.42 55.24 -15.67
C ILE A 976 24.43 54.67 -16.70
N VAL A 977 23.82 53.51 -16.43
CA VAL A 977 22.88 52.87 -17.35
C VAL A 977 21.46 53.44 -17.23
N SER A 978 21.03 53.85 -16.03
CA SER A 978 19.71 54.49 -15.81
C SER A 978 19.51 55.80 -16.57
N ILE A 979 20.61 56.52 -16.89
CA ILE A 979 20.58 57.74 -17.69
C ILE A 979 20.19 57.45 -19.15
N TYR A 980 20.40 56.23 -19.64
CA TYR A 980 20.13 55.84 -21.03
C TYR A 980 19.05 54.74 -21.19
N ALA A 981 18.57 54.16 -20.09
CA ALA A 981 17.54 53.12 -20.07
C ALA A 981 16.15 53.72 -20.35
N GLY A 982 15.85 53.92 -21.62
CA GLY A 982 14.62 54.54 -22.11
C GLY A 982 14.82 55.43 -23.35
N ASP A 983 16.06 55.62 -23.79
CA ASP A 983 16.38 56.38 -25.00
C ASP A 983 16.18 55.48 -26.26
N GLU A 984 15.10 55.73 -27.01
CA GLU A 984 14.82 55.03 -28.28
C GLU A 984 15.99 55.19 -29.28
N GLU A 985 16.73 56.31 -29.25
CA GLU A 985 17.89 56.52 -30.12
C GLU A 985 19.05 55.57 -29.77
N LEU A 986 19.22 55.23 -28.49
CA LEU A 986 20.25 54.28 -28.07
C LEU A 986 19.92 52.86 -28.51
N LEU A 987 18.66 52.43 -28.43
CA LEU A 987 18.24 51.11 -28.91
C LEU A 987 18.42 50.99 -30.42
N GLU A 988 18.03 52.00 -31.20
CA GLU A 988 18.30 52.03 -32.64
C GLU A 988 19.81 52.03 -32.96
N ALA A 989 20.62 52.73 -32.16
CA ALA A 989 22.07 52.74 -32.32
C ALA A 989 22.67 51.36 -32.03
N ILE A 990 22.16 50.64 -31.04
CA ILE A 990 22.56 49.25 -30.71
C ILE A 990 22.21 48.31 -31.85
N ASP A 991 20.99 48.36 -32.39
CA ASP A 991 20.56 47.53 -33.52
C ASP A 991 21.48 47.78 -34.74
N LYS A 992 21.80 49.05 -35.05
CA LYS A 992 22.77 49.42 -36.10
C LYS A 992 24.21 48.96 -35.80
N TRP A 993 24.63 48.89 -34.54
CA TRP A 993 25.96 48.37 -34.17
C TRP A 993 26.03 46.86 -34.38
N ILE A 994 24.96 46.14 -34.06
CA ILE A 994 24.84 44.69 -34.25
C ILE A 994 24.85 44.35 -35.74
N GLU A 995 24.06 45.04 -36.56
CA GLU A 995 24.06 44.86 -38.03
C GLU A 995 25.45 45.07 -38.64
N ARG A 996 26.23 46.00 -38.09
CA ARG A 996 27.61 46.30 -38.51
C ARG A 996 28.67 45.42 -37.83
N LYS A 997 28.26 44.38 -37.07
CA LYS A 997 29.13 43.47 -36.30
C LYS A 997 30.06 44.17 -35.29
N LYS A 998 29.65 45.33 -34.76
CA LYS A 998 30.42 46.12 -33.78
C LYS A 998 30.05 45.75 -32.34
N TYR A 999 30.35 44.52 -31.93
CA TYR A 999 29.91 43.98 -30.63
C TYR A 999 30.55 44.67 -29.40
N THR A 1000 31.73 45.27 -29.54
CA THR A 1000 32.47 45.89 -28.42
C THR A 1000 31.65 46.90 -27.62
N LYS A 1001 30.94 47.81 -28.28
CA LYS A 1001 30.16 48.85 -27.59
C LYS A 1001 28.94 48.25 -26.90
N PHE A 1002 28.20 47.41 -27.62
CA PHE A 1002 27.03 46.72 -27.12
C PHE A 1002 27.34 45.89 -25.87
N LEU A 1003 28.38 45.05 -25.91
CA LEU A 1003 28.74 44.19 -24.78
C LEU A 1003 29.21 44.97 -23.55
N ASN A 1004 29.90 46.10 -23.74
CA ASN A 1004 30.26 46.99 -22.64
C ASN A 1004 29.03 47.58 -21.90
N PHE A 1005 27.94 47.85 -22.62
CA PHE A 1005 26.68 48.28 -21.99
C PHE A 1005 25.95 47.12 -21.33
N TRP A 1006 25.91 45.95 -21.98
CA TRP A 1006 25.25 44.77 -21.43
C TRP A 1006 25.86 44.31 -20.10
N VAL A 1007 27.20 44.24 -19.99
CA VAL A 1007 27.87 43.85 -18.73
C VAL A 1007 27.68 44.88 -17.60
N ARG A 1008 27.22 46.10 -17.92
CA ARG A 1008 26.92 47.16 -16.95
C ARG A 1008 25.44 47.25 -16.56
N GLY A 1009 24.58 46.42 -17.16
CA GLY A 1009 23.16 46.33 -16.77
C GLY A 1009 22.15 46.67 -17.86
N LEU A 1010 22.57 46.92 -19.10
CA LEU A 1010 21.63 47.05 -20.21
C LEU A 1010 20.80 45.76 -20.36
N THR A 1011 19.50 45.93 -20.59
CA THR A 1011 18.59 44.83 -20.94
C THR A 1011 18.40 44.84 -22.44
N TYR A 1012 18.52 43.68 -23.09
CA TYR A 1012 18.43 43.55 -24.54
C TYR A 1012 17.67 42.28 -24.90
N ASP A 1013 16.88 42.36 -25.97
CA ASP A 1013 16.16 41.22 -26.52
C ASP A 1013 17.07 40.44 -27.48
N TRP A 1014 17.69 39.38 -26.97
CA TRP A 1014 18.66 38.57 -27.71
C TRP A 1014 18.07 37.87 -28.94
N ASP A 1015 16.75 37.67 -28.99
CA ASP A 1015 16.10 37.06 -30.15
C ASP A 1015 16.31 37.87 -31.44
N LYS A 1016 16.51 39.19 -31.32
CA LYS A 1016 16.83 40.08 -32.45
C LYS A 1016 18.16 39.77 -33.12
N LEU A 1017 19.08 39.04 -32.47
CA LEU A 1017 20.35 38.63 -33.09
C LEU A 1017 20.18 37.52 -34.13
N TYR A 1018 19.04 36.83 -34.13
CA TYR A 1018 18.82 35.62 -34.88
C TYR A 1018 17.69 35.81 -35.89
N GLY A 1019 17.90 35.31 -37.12
CA GLY A 1019 16.85 35.23 -38.14
C GLY A 1019 16.02 33.95 -38.02
N ASP A 1020 15.13 33.73 -38.98
CA ASP A 1020 14.38 32.49 -39.11
C ASP A 1020 15.05 31.49 -40.08
N PRO A 1021 15.23 30.21 -39.69
CA PRO A 1021 14.90 29.61 -38.40
C PRO A 1021 15.91 29.96 -37.30
N LYS A 1022 15.42 30.13 -36.06
CA LYS A 1022 16.26 30.35 -34.88
C LYS A 1022 17.12 29.12 -34.52
N PRO A 1023 18.26 29.31 -33.83
CA PRO A 1023 19.03 28.21 -33.25
C PRO A 1023 18.22 27.41 -32.23
N CYS A 1024 18.67 26.20 -31.94
CA CYS A 1024 18.00 25.32 -30.97
C CYS A 1024 18.46 25.63 -29.55
N ARG A 1025 17.57 25.41 -28.57
CA ARG A 1025 17.98 25.34 -27.17
C ARG A 1025 18.65 24.00 -26.91
N ILE A 1026 19.74 23.98 -26.14
CA ILE A 1026 20.47 22.76 -25.76
C ILE A 1026 20.70 22.71 -24.25
N SER A 1027 20.94 21.51 -23.73
CA SER A 1027 21.32 21.31 -22.32
C SER A 1027 22.73 21.84 -22.05
N LEU A 1028 22.85 22.81 -21.14
CA LEU A 1028 24.10 23.43 -20.70
C LEU A 1028 24.22 23.35 -19.17
N PRO A 1029 25.44 23.42 -18.59
CA PRO A 1029 25.62 23.45 -17.16
C PRO A 1029 24.75 24.51 -16.47
N THR A 1030 24.09 24.09 -15.39
CA THR A 1030 23.15 24.90 -14.63
C THR A 1030 23.84 25.75 -13.55
N TYR A 1031 23.10 26.71 -13.01
CA TYR A 1031 23.56 27.68 -12.04
C TYR A 1031 24.22 27.02 -10.82
N PRO A 1032 25.41 27.48 -10.39
CA PRO A 1032 26.01 27.01 -9.16
C PRO A 1032 25.43 27.74 -7.96
N PHE A 1033 24.51 27.09 -7.23
CA PHE A 1033 24.00 27.62 -5.96
C PHE A 1033 25.07 27.65 -4.86
N ALA A 1034 24.94 28.61 -3.93
CA ALA A 1034 25.77 28.66 -2.73
C ALA A 1034 25.47 27.45 -1.83
N ARG A 1035 26.50 26.95 -1.15
CA ARG A 1035 26.42 25.72 -0.34
C ARG A 1035 26.49 26.05 1.14
N GLU A 1036 25.57 26.88 1.58
CA GLU A 1036 25.47 27.30 2.96
C GLU A 1036 24.60 26.32 3.75
N ARG A 1037 25.01 26.03 4.99
CA ARG A 1037 24.33 25.04 5.83
C ARG A 1037 23.15 25.67 6.56
N TYR A 1038 21.99 25.04 6.45
CA TYR A 1038 20.73 25.40 7.09
C TYR A 1038 20.11 24.18 7.75
N TRP A 1039 20.04 24.22 9.07
CA TRP A 1039 19.41 23.19 9.89
C TRP A 1039 18.83 23.83 11.13
N LEU A 1040 17.85 23.17 11.76
CA LEU A 1040 17.36 23.59 13.06
C LEU A 1040 18.54 23.76 14.02
N PRO A 1041 18.63 24.89 14.75
CA PRO A 1041 19.76 25.14 15.65
C PRO A 1041 19.93 23.98 16.61
N HIS A 1042 21.16 23.45 16.70
CA HIS A 1042 21.47 22.45 17.70
C HIS A 1042 21.44 23.13 19.05
N PHE A 1043 20.34 22.86 19.73
CA PHE A 1043 20.02 23.41 21.00
C PHE A 1043 20.68 22.50 22.02
N GLU A 1044 21.88 22.87 22.50
CA GLU A 1044 22.46 22.20 23.68
C GLU A 1044 21.36 22.07 24.72
N PRO A 1045 21.16 20.88 25.34
CA PRO A 1045 20.11 20.69 26.31
C PRO A 1045 20.23 21.84 27.29
N ALA A 1046 19.27 22.75 27.26
CA ALA A 1046 19.21 23.79 28.26
C ALA A 1046 19.19 23.00 29.56
N SER A 1047 20.17 23.25 30.43
CA SER A 1047 20.05 22.90 31.83
C SER A 1047 18.64 23.32 32.21
N SER A 1048 17.78 22.32 32.37
CA SER A 1048 16.33 22.45 32.29
C SER A 1048 15.89 23.74 33.01
N PRO A 1049 15.17 24.68 32.36
CA PRO A 1049 14.47 25.73 33.10
C PRO A 1049 13.42 25.10 34.06
N TYR A 1050 13.09 23.82 33.85
CA TYR A 1050 12.36 22.93 34.74
C TYR A 1050 13.29 22.08 35.63
N GLN A 1051 14.42 22.63 36.08
CA GLN A 1051 14.86 22.46 37.46
C GLN A 1051 14.22 23.56 38.33
N GLY A 1052 12.92 23.78 38.16
CA GLY A 1052 12.10 24.29 39.24
C GLY A 1052 12.15 23.25 40.35
N LYS A 1053 12.82 23.58 41.44
CA LYS A 1053 12.94 22.78 42.66
C LYS A 1053 11.56 22.37 43.19
N ASN A 1054 11.03 21.24 42.74
CA ASN A 1054 10.26 20.39 43.64
C ASN A 1054 11.27 19.54 44.41
N GLN A 1055 12.05 20.20 45.28
CA GLN A 1055 12.76 19.49 46.32
C GLN A 1055 11.70 18.86 47.23
N PHE A 1056 11.64 17.53 47.20
CA PHE A 1056 10.94 16.75 48.20
C PHE A 1056 11.64 17.04 49.54
N ASP A 1057 11.12 18.00 50.32
CA ASP A 1057 11.64 18.30 51.65
C ASP A 1057 11.17 17.21 52.61
N ALA A 1058 11.93 16.11 52.64
CA ALA A 1058 11.66 14.96 53.50
C ALA A 1058 11.54 15.38 54.98
N THR A 1059 12.25 16.43 55.38
CA THR A 1059 12.27 16.94 56.76
C THR A 1059 10.95 17.61 57.13
N PHE A 1060 10.32 18.35 56.20
CA PHE A 1060 8.98 18.90 56.41
C PHE A 1060 7.92 17.80 56.56
N TYR A 1061 7.97 16.76 55.73
CA TYR A 1061 7.00 15.67 55.78
C TYR A 1061 7.20 14.74 56.98
N GLU A 1062 8.45 14.50 57.41
CA GLU A 1062 8.75 13.79 58.65
C GLU A 1062 8.23 14.56 59.86
N GLN A 1063 8.48 15.87 59.94
CA GLN A 1063 7.90 16.71 61.01
C GLN A 1063 6.37 16.73 60.99
N LEU A 1064 5.74 16.76 59.81
CA LEU A 1064 4.29 16.74 59.70
C LEU A 1064 3.70 15.40 60.16
N ILE A 1065 4.40 14.30 59.88
CA ILE A 1065 4.02 12.96 60.33
C ILE A 1065 4.18 12.85 61.84
N ASP A 1066 5.30 13.33 62.40
CA ASP A 1066 5.51 13.37 63.85
C ASP A 1066 4.45 14.25 64.55
N GLU A 1067 4.14 15.42 63.99
CA GLU A 1067 3.11 16.32 64.52
C GLU A 1067 1.69 15.69 64.48
N ILE A 1068 1.38 14.86 63.49
CA ILE A 1068 0.12 14.08 63.41
C ILE A 1068 0.15 12.93 64.42
N MET A 1069 1.27 12.21 64.53
CA MET A 1069 1.41 11.03 65.39
C MET A 1069 1.41 11.39 66.88
N ASP A 1070 1.87 12.59 67.22
CA ASP A 1070 1.83 13.16 68.57
C ASP A 1070 0.53 13.94 68.87
N ASP A 1071 -0.48 13.89 68.00
CA ASP A 1071 -1.78 14.59 68.10
C ASP A 1071 -1.66 16.14 68.24
N THR A 1072 -0.50 16.71 67.91
CA THR A 1072 -0.27 18.16 68.00
C THR A 1072 -0.98 18.96 66.91
N ILE A 1073 -1.26 18.32 65.76
CA ILE A 1073 -2.14 18.86 64.71
C ILE A 1073 -3.12 17.79 64.22
N SER A 1074 -4.33 18.21 63.83
CA SER A 1074 -5.26 17.28 63.18
C SER A 1074 -4.84 16.97 61.75
N VAL A 1075 -5.27 15.82 61.23
CA VAL A 1075 -5.04 15.41 59.84
C VAL A 1075 -5.52 16.48 58.84
N GLU A 1076 -6.65 17.15 59.11
CA GLU A 1076 -7.13 18.26 58.28
C GLU A 1076 -6.24 19.51 58.35
N ALA A 1077 -5.66 19.81 59.52
CA ALA A 1077 -4.72 20.91 59.67
C ALA A 1077 -3.40 20.61 58.96
N ALA A 1078 -2.93 19.36 59.00
CA ALA A 1078 -1.76 18.89 58.26
C ALA A 1078 -1.96 19.02 56.75
N VAL A 1079 -3.13 18.61 56.23
CA VAL A 1079 -3.47 18.77 54.80
C VAL A 1079 -3.49 20.24 54.39
N LYS A 1080 -3.96 21.15 55.25
CA LYS A 1080 -3.90 22.60 54.97
C LYS A 1080 -2.46 23.13 54.99
N LYS A 1081 -1.63 22.70 55.93
CA LYS A 1081 -0.22 23.09 56.06
C LYS A 1081 0.61 22.62 54.84
N THR A 1082 0.37 21.41 54.36
CA THR A 1082 0.96 20.88 53.11
C THR A 1082 0.50 21.67 51.88
N ASN A 1083 -0.79 21.97 51.76
CA ASN A 1083 -1.32 22.74 50.64
C ASN A 1083 -0.82 24.20 50.64
N TYR A 1084 -0.54 24.77 51.81
CA TYR A 1084 0.07 26.08 51.94
C TYR A 1084 1.55 26.03 51.51
N PHE A 1085 2.33 25.06 52.01
CA PHE A 1085 3.73 24.87 51.63
C PHE A 1085 3.92 24.67 50.12
N LEU A 1086 3.05 23.86 49.48
CA LEU A 1086 3.05 23.66 48.03
C LEU A 1086 2.68 24.91 47.22
N LYS A 1087 1.95 25.86 47.82
CA LYS A 1087 1.58 27.13 47.18
C LYS A 1087 2.60 28.24 47.39
N THR A 1088 3.38 28.20 48.47
CA THR A 1088 4.33 29.25 48.83
C THR A 1088 5.80 28.86 48.67
N GLY A 1089 6.10 27.61 48.30
CA GLY A 1089 7.45 27.08 48.13
C GLY A 1089 8.34 27.84 47.13
N ASP A 1090 7.75 28.64 46.24
CA ASP A 1090 8.48 29.52 45.31
C ASP A 1090 8.90 30.88 45.92
N MET A 1091 8.48 31.24 47.14
CA MET A 1091 8.74 32.57 47.73
C MET A 1091 9.76 32.63 48.88
N ILE A 1092 10.43 31.54 49.25
CA ILE A 1092 11.34 31.54 50.42
C ILE A 1092 12.83 31.65 50.07
N ASN A 1093 13.23 31.54 48.79
CA ASN A 1093 14.65 31.69 48.40
C ASN A 1093 14.99 33.01 47.66
N GLY A 1094 14.12 34.03 47.73
CA GLY A 1094 14.26 35.27 46.96
C GLY A 1094 14.61 36.54 47.75
N GLU A 1095 14.66 36.52 49.09
CA GLU A 1095 14.73 37.76 49.89
C GLU A 1095 16.02 38.00 50.69
N GLU A 1096 17.03 37.14 50.64
CA GLU A 1096 18.31 37.42 51.34
C GLU A 1096 19.47 37.95 50.47
N ASP A 1097 19.41 37.88 49.14
CA ASP A 1097 20.53 38.37 48.29
C ASP A 1097 20.27 39.70 47.55
N ARG A 1098 19.16 40.40 47.83
CA ARG A 1098 18.89 41.77 47.32
C ARG A 1098 19.40 42.90 48.20
N LYS A 1099 20.38 42.63 49.07
CA LYS A 1099 21.14 43.65 49.79
C LYS A 1099 22.62 43.32 49.80
N HIS A 1100 23.31 43.37 48.65
CA HIS A 1100 24.70 43.81 48.49
C HIS A 1100 25.18 43.58 47.04
N SER A 1101 24.87 44.49 46.11
CA SER A 1101 25.74 44.82 44.95
C SER A 1101 25.06 45.87 44.06
N ALA A 1102 24.85 47.06 44.64
CA ALA A 1102 24.86 48.29 43.88
C ALA A 1102 26.09 49.05 44.37
N LYS A 1103 27.27 48.69 43.85
CA LYS A 1103 28.50 49.48 43.90
C LYS A 1103 29.62 48.79 43.10
N VAL A 1104 30.02 49.49 42.05
CA VAL A 1104 31.39 49.57 41.49
C VAL A 1104 31.82 48.49 40.48
N HIS A 1105 32.09 49.03 39.28
CA HIS A 1105 32.84 48.54 38.10
C HIS A 1105 32.15 47.62 37.08
#